data_AF-A0A8T0AI70-F1
#
_entry.id   AF-A0A8T0AI70-F1
#
_cell.length_a   1.000
_cell.length_b   1.000
_cell.length_c   1.000
_cell.angle_alpha   90.00
_cell.angle_beta   90.00
_cell.angle_gamma   90.00
#
_symmetry.space_group_name_H-M   'P 1'
#
loop_
_entity.id
_entity.type
_entity.pdbx_description
1 polymer ?
#
loop_
_entity_poly.entity_id
_entity_poly.type
_entity_poly.pdbx_seq_one_letter_code
_entity_poly.pdbx_strand_id
1 'polypeptide(L)'
;MLQVEDGARLECSVAVERVSGASAGHALQRRVLRRAAVTLGRDEFRELVLRVQDVRGSPPESFALRDDFRLFTRFVKDGKCTVNFPQNNAQLLISDCPPDRLKTFLKTLSIKHEASRGSNPVSERARMRAGVPRSFEIISPVQQKDIQKANELRSKVNAPVQVKALTERAVNRTDGRQQLKRPRADGDTSLVKTLHPHKKPVLTLPVAQKLSKEQMAVLNAVLSGKNVFFTGSAGTGKSFLLKRIVGSLPPKSTYATASTGVAACHIGGTTLHSFAGIGSGSAPLDQCLELAQRPGVLQHWTSCKHLIIDEISMVDAEFFDKLESIARSIRRSTEPFGGIQLIVCGDFLQLPPVTKGKEKPSFCFQGRSWRKCIHVNMELTEVRRQTDRTFISLLQAVRVGRVTEEVTARLLRSASNPIERDGIVATRLCTHKDDVELTNENKLQQLPGPLRVFQALDSDPVLVKTIDAQSPVGHTLQLKVGAQVMLTKNLDVQRGLVNGARGVVVDFLPGNQGLPRVRFLCGAVEVMKRERWTFKAAGGVYLSRQQLPLKLAWAISIHKSQGMTLDCVEISLARVFESGQAYVALSRARSLEGLRVLDFDPRVVQANADVLMFYKKLKRDRLLLQSSMNDFVGKSNKENQIW
;
A
#
# COMPACT_ATOMS: atom_id res chain seq x y z
N MET A 1 32.17 31.02 -7.10
CA MET A 1 32.74 29.85 -7.81
C MET A 1 32.90 28.73 -6.79
N LEU A 2 32.23 27.59 -6.97
CA LEU A 2 32.34 26.46 -6.03
C LEU A 2 33.30 25.42 -6.61
N GLN A 3 34.40 25.18 -5.90
CA GLN A 3 35.40 24.18 -6.27
C GLN A 3 34.80 22.76 -6.13
N VAL A 4 35.16 21.87 -7.05
CA VAL A 4 34.83 20.45 -6.95
C VAL A 4 35.75 19.85 -5.89
N GLU A 5 35.23 19.59 -4.68
CA GLU A 5 36.03 19.04 -3.59
C GLU A 5 36.50 17.60 -3.90
N ASP A 6 37.80 17.38 -3.75
CA ASP A 6 38.47 16.17 -4.21
C ASP A 6 38.28 14.99 -3.26
N GLY A 7 37.42 14.03 -3.65
CA GLY A 7 36.97 12.91 -2.82
C GLY A 7 38.03 11.83 -2.51
N ALA A 8 39.31 12.07 -2.81
CA ALA A 8 40.43 11.16 -2.61
C ALA A 8 41.26 11.43 -1.33
N ARG A 9 41.03 12.54 -0.63
CA ARG A 9 41.72 12.92 0.62
C ARG A 9 40.71 13.27 1.73
N LEU A 10 41.03 12.86 2.95
CA LEU A 10 40.25 13.10 4.16
C LEU A 10 41.16 13.64 5.26
N GLU A 11 40.69 14.64 6.02
CA GLU A 11 41.38 15.12 7.22
C GLU A 11 40.52 14.79 8.45
N CYS A 12 41.12 14.11 9.42
CA CYS A 12 40.40 13.44 10.51
C CYS A 12 41.32 13.03 11.67
N SER A 13 40.74 12.63 12.80
CA SER A 13 41.43 11.88 13.86
C SER A 13 41.50 10.39 13.52
N VAL A 14 42.69 9.80 13.56
CA VAL A 14 42.93 8.39 13.22
C VAL A 14 43.63 7.66 14.37
N ALA A 15 43.05 6.57 14.85
CA ALA A 15 43.74 5.62 15.72
C ALA A 15 44.15 4.38 14.92
N VAL A 16 45.44 4.07 14.93
CA VAL A 16 46.01 2.84 14.35
C VAL A 16 46.26 1.87 15.50
N GLU A 17 45.64 0.69 15.42
CA GLU A 17 45.72 -0.39 16.40
C GLU A 17 46.33 -1.63 15.74
N ARG A 18 47.38 -2.20 16.34
CA ARG A 18 47.91 -3.52 15.93
C ARG A 18 47.29 -4.60 16.82
N VAL A 19 46.80 -5.67 16.22
CA VAL A 19 45.97 -6.71 16.85
C VAL A 19 46.72 -8.05 16.85
N SER A 20 46.62 -8.85 17.91
CA SER A 20 47.22 -10.20 17.89
C SER A 20 46.40 -11.15 17.03
N GLY A 21 47.07 -11.93 16.18
CA GLY A 21 46.42 -12.83 15.23
C GLY A 21 45.93 -14.14 15.85
N ALA A 22 44.86 -14.10 16.66
CA ALA A 22 43.96 -15.25 16.91
C ALA A 22 42.70 -14.84 17.73
N SER A 23 41.53 -14.79 17.08
CA SER A 23 40.17 -14.90 17.66
C SER A 23 39.71 -13.96 18.81
N ALA A 24 40.57 -13.18 19.47
CA ALA A 24 40.19 -12.23 20.51
C ALA A 24 40.86 -10.87 20.24
N GLY A 25 40.05 -9.86 19.90
CA GLY A 25 40.50 -8.55 19.41
C GLY A 25 41.10 -7.61 20.46
N HIS A 26 42.13 -8.05 21.19
CA HIS A 26 42.90 -7.20 22.09
C HIS A 26 43.97 -6.43 21.29
N ALA A 27 43.98 -5.11 21.42
CA ALA A 27 44.98 -4.26 20.79
C ALA A 27 46.33 -4.39 21.52
N LEU A 28 47.36 -4.90 20.84
CA LEU A 28 48.73 -4.98 21.34
C LEU A 28 49.39 -3.60 21.42
N GLN A 29 49.06 -2.70 20.49
CA GLN A 29 49.64 -1.37 20.40
C GLN A 29 48.65 -0.41 19.75
N ARG A 30 48.37 0.74 20.38
CA ARG A 30 47.44 1.76 19.88
C ARG A 30 48.15 3.11 19.75
N ARG A 31 48.20 3.67 18.54
CA ARG A 31 48.73 4.99 18.23
C ARG A 31 47.60 5.92 17.77
N VAL A 32 47.42 7.07 18.42
CA VAL A 32 46.34 8.02 18.08
C VAL A 32 46.91 9.30 17.48
N LEU A 33 46.54 9.58 16.23
CA LEU A 33 46.87 10.78 15.48
C LEU A 33 45.66 11.72 15.50
N ARG A 34 45.74 12.83 16.26
CA ARG A 34 44.60 13.77 16.42
C ARG A 34 44.30 14.64 15.19
N ARG A 35 45.25 14.77 14.26
CA ARG A 35 45.07 15.43 12.95
C ARG A 35 45.92 14.71 11.91
N ALA A 36 45.31 13.80 11.16
CA ALA A 36 45.96 13.04 10.10
C ALA A 36 45.25 13.28 8.76
N ALA A 37 46.04 13.31 7.68
CA ALA A 37 45.54 13.24 6.32
C ALA A 37 45.52 11.78 5.86
N VAL A 38 44.33 11.25 5.59
CA VAL A 38 44.11 9.92 5.01
C VAL A 38 43.87 10.11 3.52
N THR A 39 44.76 9.56 2.69
CA THR A 39 44.73 9.74 1.23
C THR A 39 44.64 8.38 0.54
N LEU A 40 43.76 8.26 -0.44
CA LEU A 40 43.63 7.08 -1.28
C LEU A 40 44.51 7.25 -2.52
N GLY A 41 45.44 6.32 -2.72
CA GLY A 41 46.38 6.33 -3.86
C GLY A 41 46.56 4.96 -4.49
N ARG A 42 47.42 4.92 -5.51
CA ARG A 42 48.05 3.70 -6.00
C ARG A 42 49.54 3.70 -5.69
N ASP A 43 50.09 2.54 -5.41
CA ASP A 43 51.54 2.33 -5.37
C ASP A 43 52.13 2.06 -6.76
N GLU A 44 53.46 1.89 -6.80
CA GLU A 44 54.24 1.46 -7.97
C GLU A 44 53.77 0.17 -8.65
N PHE A 45 53.09 -0.74 -7.93
CA PHE A 45 52.53 -1.98 -8.47
C PHE A 45 51.08 -1.81 -8.96
N ARG A 46 50.57 -0.57 -8.92
CA ARG A 46 49.18 -0.17 -9.18
C ARG A 46 48.16 -0.74 -8.18
N GLU A 47 48.62 -1.28 -7.04
CA GLU A 47 47.74 -1.72 -5.96
C GLU A 47 47.14 -0.49 -5.26
N LEU A 48 45.91 -0.61 -4.78
CA LEU A 48 45.23 0.44 -4.03
C LEU A 48 45.80 0.52 -2.61
N VAL A 49 46.15 1.73 -2.18
CA VAL A 49 46.78 1.96 -0.87
C VAL A 49 46.11 3.12 -0.14
N LEU A 50 45.77 2.90 1.12
CA LEU A 50 45.42 3.96 2.07
C LEU A 50 46.70 4.46 2.75
N ARG A 51 47.08 5.70 2.45
CA ARG A 51 48.19 6.38 3.11
C ARG A 51 47.67 7.26 4.23
N VAL A 52 48.23 7.12 5.43
CA VAL A 52 47.94 7.97 6.59
C VAL A 52 49.19 8.75 6.97
N GLN A 53 49.08 10.07 6.93
CA GLN A 53 50.17 10.98 7.24
C GLN A 53 49.79 11.87 8.42
N ASP A 54 50.64 11.91 9.46
CA ASP A 54 50.53 12.90 10.52
C ASP A 54 50.99 14.26 9.97
N VAL A 55 50.19 15.30 10.20
CA VAL A 55 50.51 16.68 9.82
C VAL A 55 51.79 17.19 10.52
N ARG A 56 52.20 16.55 11.63
CA ARG A 56 53.41 16.89 12.41
C ARG A 56 54.67 16.10 12.03
N GLY A 57 54.77 15.62 10.79
CA GLY A 57 56.05 15.17 10.23
C GLY A 57 56.46 13.72 10.52
N SER A 58 55.54 12.84 10.93
CA SER A 58 55.83 11.40 10.98
C SER A 58 55.97 10.82 9.56
N PRO A 59 56.77 9.76 9.34
CA PRO A 59 56.78 9.04 8.08
C PRO A 59 55.37 8.48 7.78
N PRO A 60 54.89 8.55 6.53
CA PRO A 60 53.53 8.14 6.17
C PRO A 60 53.38 6.61 6.20
N GLU A 61 52.54 6.08 7.09
CA GLU A 61 52.16 4.66 7.05
C GLU A 61 51.22 4.42 5.86
N SER A 62 51.43 3.31 5.16
CA SER A 62 50.74 2.96 3.92
C SER A 62 50.17 1.54 4.05
N PHE A 63 48.85 1.41 3.95
CA PHE A 63 48.10 0.15 4.12
C PHE A 63 47.53 -0.29 2.78
N ALA A 64 47.94 -1.47 2.29
CA ALA A 64 47.44 -2.01 1.03
C ALA A 64 45.99 -2.52 1.17
N LEU A 65 45.13 -2.11 0.25
CA LEU A 65 43.73 -2.54 0.13
C LEU A 65 43.65 -3.77 -0.78
N ARG A 66 44.02 -4.93 -0.23
CA ARG A 66 43.90 -6.25 -0.88
C ARG A 66 42.54 -6.88 -0.58
N ASP A 67 42.17 -7.91 -1.35
CA ASP A 67 40.82 -8.49 -1.42
C ASP A 67 40.13 -8.90 -0.10
N ASP A 68 40.87 -8.95 1.02
CA ASP A 68 40.43 -9.39 2.34
C ASP A 68 40.26 -8.26 3.39
N PHE A 69 40.49 -6.98 3.03
CA PHE A 69 40.21 -5.87 3.95
C PHE A 69 38.71 -5.78 4.31
N ARG A 70 38.39 -5.36 5.54
CA ARG A 70 37.00 -5.20 6.02
C ARG A 70 36.71 -3.75 6.41
N LEU A 71 35.52 -3.26 6.04
CA LEU A 71 35.11 -1.87 6.25
C LEU A 71 33.85 -1.80 7.13
N PHE A 72 33.97 -1.26 8.34
CA PHE A 72 32.84 -1.11 9.26
C PHE A 72 32.28 0.32 9.21
N THR A 73 31.04 0.45 8.71
CA THR A 73 30.40 1.75 8.44
C THR A 73 29.26 2.13 9.40
N ARG A 74 29.05 1.34 10.47
CA ARG A 74 27.92 1.46 11.42
C ARG A 74 27.72 2.87 12.00
N PHE A 75 28.81 3.61 12.22
CA PHE A 75 28.81 4.94 12.86
C PHE A 75 29.17 6.09 11.89
N VAL A 76 29.07 5.88 10.57
CA VAL A 76 29.39 6.91 9.55
C VAL A 76 28.46 8.12 9.63
N LYS A 77 27.25 7.96 10.19
CA LYS A 77 26.35 9.08 10.50
C LYS A 77 26.92 10.02 11.57
N ASP A 78 27.74 9.47 12.47
CA ASP A 78 28.37 10.18 13.60
C ASP A 78 29.83 10.56 13.29
N GLY A 79 30.22 10.54 11.99
CA GLY A 79 31.56 10.90 11.54
C GLY A 79 32.66 9.88 11.85
N LYS A 80 32.30 8.61 12.09
CA LYS A 80 33.24 7.54 12.50
C LYS A 80 33.18 6.32 11.57
N CYS A 81 34.33 5.72 11.27
CA CYS A 81 34.39 4.40 10.61
C CYS A 81 35.63 3.61 11.06
N THR A 82 35.64 2.31 10.77
CA THR A 82 36.79 1.44 11.06
C THR A 82 37.16 0.63 9.82
N VAL A 83 38.45 0.57 9.50
CA VAL A 83 39.01 -0.27 8.42
C VAL A 83 39.92 -1.30 9.06
N ASN A 84 39.74 -2.58 8.74
CA ASN A 84 40.57 -3.67 9.26
C ASN A 84 41.36 -4.31 8.10
N PHE A 85 42.66 -4.52 8.32
CA PHE A 85 43.64 -5.05 7.37
C PHE A 85 44.21 -6.36 7.94
N PRO A 86 43.60 -7.54 7.66
CA PRO A 86 44.00 -8.81 8.26
C PRO A 86 45.46 -9.19 7.98
N GLN A 87 45.95 -8.98 6.75
CA GLN A 87 47.33 -9.33 6.37
C GLN A 87 48.39 -8.52 7.13
N ASN A 88 48.05 -7.31 7.56
CA ASN A 88 48.93 -6.41 8.29
C ASN A 88 48.71 -6.49 9.82
N ASN A 89 47.79 -7.34 10.29
CA ASN A 89 47.34 -7.40 11.69
C ASN A 89 47.01 -6.01 12.27
N ALA A 90 46.36 -5.16 11.47
CA ALA A 90 46.16 -3.75 11.78
C ALA A 90 44.71 -3.28 11.57
N GLN A 91 44.23 -2.45 12.48
CA GLN A 91 42.91 -1.83 12.45
C GLN A 91 43.05 -0.30 12.53
N LEU A 92 42.28 0.42 11.74
CA LEU A 92 42.35 1.86 11.57
C LEU A 92 40.99 2.49 11.85
N LEU A 93 40.87 3.20 12.97
CA LEU A 93 39.65 3.85 13.41
C LEU A 93 39.70 5.32 13.04
N ILE A 94 38.86 5.73 12.09
CA ILE A 94 38.68 7.12 11.67
C ILE A 94 37.54 7.73 12.49
N SER A 95 37.77 8.92 13.00
CA SER A 95 36.82 9.70 13.79
C SER A 95 37.01 11.20 13.58
N ASP A 96 36.08 12.01 14.08
CA ASP A 96 36.13 13.46 13.99
C ASP A 96 36.20 13.97 12.54
N CYS A 97 35.24 13.52 11.71
CA CYS A 97 35.15 13.88 10.30
C CYS A 97 33.71 14.28 9.91
N PRO A 98 33.50 15.32 9.08
CA PRO A 98 32.19 15.65 8.55
C PRO A 98 31.52 14.44 7.86
N PRO A 99 30.30 14.03 8.26
CA PRO A 99 29.68 12.79 7.78
C PRO A 99 29.56 12.70 6.25
N ASP A 100 29.39 13.82 5.55
CA ASP A 100 29.22 13.84 4.09
C ASP A 100 30.55 13.74 3.31
N ARG A 101 31.64 14.28 3.86
CA ARG A 101 33.00 14.02 3.31
C ARG A 101 33.40 12.56 3.57
N LEU A 102 33.15 12.03 4.76
CA LEU A 102 33.41 10.62 5.08
C LEU A 102 32.63 9.66 4.16
N LYS A 103 31.33 9.91 3.93
CA LYS A 103 30.52 9.15 2.95
C LYS A 103 31.12 9.21 1.53
N THR A 104 31.63 10.36 1.11
CA THR A 104 32.18 10.57 -0.24
C THR A 104 33.51 9.82 -0.40
N PHE A 105 34.42 9.93 0.56
CA PHE A 105 35.67 9.20 0.60
C PHE A 105 35.47 7.67 0.57
N LEU A 106 34.57 7.14 1.42
CA LEU A 106 34.26 5.70 1.47
C LEU A 106 33.62 5.18 0.18
N LYS A 107 32.80 5.99 -0.50
CA LYS A 107 32.26 5.68 -1.83
C LYS A 107 33.39 5.57 -2.87
N THR A 108 34.30 6.53 -2.91
CA THR A 108 35.45 6.55 -3.83
C THR A 108 36.34 5.31 -3.66
N LEU A 109 36.66 4.95 -2.40
CA LEU A 109 37.43 3.76 -2.06
C LEU A 109 36.76 2.48 -2.58
N SER A 110 35.47 2.29 -2.27
CA SER A 110 34.74 1.08 -2.65
C SER A 110 34.67 0.90 -4.17
N ILE A 111 34.40 1.98 -4.93
CA ILE A 111 34.26 1.91 -6.39
C ILE A 111 35.60 1.58 -7.06
N LYS A 112 36.69 2.22 -6.62
CA LYS A 112 38.01 1.98 -7.22
C LYS A 112 38.56 0.59 -6.88
N HIS A 113 38.28 0.06 -5.69
CA HIS A 113 38.60 -1.33 -5.35
C HIS A 113 37.85 -2.32 -6.26
N GLU A 114 36.52 -2.18 -6.41
CA GLU A 114 35.74 -3.05 -7.32
C GLU A 114 36.25 -3.01 -8.77
N ALA A 115 36.63 -1.83 -9.28
CA ALA A 115 37.21 -1.69 -10.62
C ALA A 115 38.60 -2.34 -10.77
N SER A 116 39.35 -2.52 -9.66
CA SER A 116 40.69 -3.10 -9.64
C SER A 116 40.69 -4.64 -9.58
N ARG A 117 39.59 -5.29 -9.18
CA ARG A 117 39.49 -6.76 -9.12
C ARG A 117 39.54 -7.46 -10.49
N GLY A 118 39.50 -6.68 -11.58
CA GLY A 118 39.61 -7.16 -12.96
C GLY A 118 40.99 -6.99 -13.60
N SER A 119 42.01 -6.56 -12.86
CA SER A 119 43.41 -6.55 -13.32
C SER A 119 44.20 -7.65 -12.63
N ASN A 120 44.87 -8.51 -13.42
CA ASN A 120 45.72 -9.58 -12.87
C ASN A 120 46.80 -8.98 -11.95
N PRO A 121 47.00 -9.52 -10.73
CA PRO A 121 48.06 -9.07 -9.85
C PRO A 121 49.43 -9.38 -10.46
N VAL A 122 50.39 -8.48 -10.23
CA VAL A 122 51.77 -8.63 -10.72
C VAL A 122 52.43 -9.84 -10.04
N SER A 123 52.98 -10.76 -10.84
CA SER A 123 53.68 -11.96 -10.35
C SER A 123 54.80 -11.60 -9.36
N GLU A 124 54.96 -12.40 -8.30
CA GLU A 124 56.02 -12.20 -7.30
C GLU A 124 57.43 -12.19 -7.91
N ARG A 125 57.64 -12.94 -9.00
CA ARG A 125 58.90 -12.97 -9.75
C ARG A 125 59.20 -11.64 -10.48
N ALA A 126 58.18 -10.84 -10.75
CA ALA A 126 58.32 -9.47 -11.25
C ALA A 126 58.47 -8.46 -10.10
N ARG A 127 57.80 -8.67 -8.95
CA ARG A 127 58.00 -7.84 -7.74
C ARG A 127 59.45 -7.89 -7.24
N MET A 128 60.08 -9.07 -7.20
CA MET A 128 61.49 -9.20 -6.79
C MET A 128 62.53 -8.65 -7.81
N ARG A 129 62.09 -8.26 -9.01
CA ARG A 129 62.97 -7.64 -10.03
C ARG A 129 62.84 -6.12 -10.12
N ALA A 130 61.88 -5.52 -9.41
CA ALA A 130 61.73 -4.07 -9.36
C ALA A 130 62.76 -3.47 -8.40
N GLY A 131 63.69 -2.67 -8.92
CA GLY A 131 64.55 -1.82 -8.10
C GLY A 131 63.72 -0.78 -7.32
N VAL A 132 64.25 -0.32 -6.19
CA VAL A 132 63.58 0.52 -5.17
C VAL A 132 62.61 1.54 -5.78
N PRO A 133 61.29 1.36 -5.62
CA PRO A 133 60.31 2.31 -6.12
C PRO A 133 59.79 3.21 -4.97
N ARG A 134 59.39 4.43 -5.34
CA ARG A 134 58.95 5.51 -4.41
C ARG A 134 57.81 6.35 -5.00
N SER A 135 56.99 5.78 -5.87
CA SER A 135 55.89 6.49 -6.54
C SER A 135 54.54 6.15 -5.93
N PHE A 136 53.89 7.15 -5.32
CA PHE A 136 52.49 7.06 -4.88
C PHE A 136 51.68 8.10 -5.63
N GLU A 137 50.73 7.64 -6.44
CA GLU A 137 49.85 8.51 -7.23
C GLU A 137 48.49 8.65 -6.52
N ILE A 138 48.08 9.89 -6.23
CA ILE A 138 46.73 10.17 -5.73
C ILE A 138 45.73 9.82 -6.84
N ILE A 139 44.66 9.09 -6.50
CA ILE A 139 43.75 8.58 -7.51
C ILE A 139 42.88 9.71 -8.09
N SER A 140 42.78 9.77 -9.42
CA SER A 140 41.91 10.73 -10.11
C SER A 140 40.43 10.55 -9.71
N PRO A 141 39.56 11.57 -9.84
CA PRO A 141 38.12 11.45 -9.59
C PRO A 141 37.47 10.26 -10.33
N VAL A 142 36.39 9.70 -9.76
CA VAL A 142 35.72 8.51 -10.30
C VAL A 142 35.19 8.78 -11.71
N GLN A 143 35.63 7.99 -12.70
CA GLN A 143 35.22 8.16 -14.10
C GLN A 143 34.09 7.20 -14.49
N GLN A 144 33.29 7.58 -15.47
CA GLN A 144 32.14 6.79 -15.93
C GLN A 144 32.52 5.38 -16.45
N LYS A 145 33.75 5.24 -16.98
CA LYS A 145 34.33 3.96 -17.40
C LYS A 145 34.58 2.98 -16.24
N ASP A 146 34.96 3.49 -15.06
CA ASP A 146 35.16 2.67 -13.86
C ASP A 146 33.83 2.05 -13.39
N ILE A 147 32.76 2.84 -13.45
CA ILE A 147 31.40 2.45 -13.05
C ILE A 147 30.82 1.38 -13.99
N GLN A 148 31.03 1.54 -15.31
CA GLN A 148 30.60 0.56 -16.32
C GLN A 148 31.29 -0.80 -16.10
N LYS A 149 32.62 -0.80 -15.95
CA LYS A 149 33.41 -2.02 -15.77
C LYS A 149 33.06 -2.77 -14.48
N ALA A 150 32.77 -2.05 -13.39
CA ALA A 150 32.27 -2.64 -12.15
C ALA A 150 30.88 -3.28 -12.29
N ASN A 151 29.98 -2.67 -13.06
CA ASN A 151 28.63 -3.21 -13.30
C ASN A 151 28.63 -4.45 -14.21
N GLU A 152 29.49 -4.50 -15.24
CA GLU A 152 29.63 -5.69 -16.09
C GLU A 152 30.09 -6.92 -15.28
N LEU A 153 31.07 -6.76 -14.39
CA LEU A 153 31.54 -7.84 -13.52
C LEU A 153 30.46 -8.30 -12.53
N ARG A 154 29.62 -7.39 -12.02
CA ARG A 154 28.48 -7.72 -11.14
C ARG A 154 27.36 -8.49 -11.85
N SER A 155 27.17 -8.28 -13.15
CA SER A 155 26.12 -8.96 -13.92
C SER A 155 26.43 -10.45 -14.15
N LYS A 156 27.70 -10.81 -14.40
CA LYS A 156 28.16 -12.18 -14.66
C LYS A 156 28.02 -13.13 -13.47
N VAL A 157 27.91 -12.62 -12.24
CA VAL A 157 27.83 -13.42 -11.00
C VAL A 157 26.39 -13.84 -10.64
N ASN A 158 25.36 -13.22 -11.25
CA ASN A 158 23.96 -13.38 -10.82
C ASN A 158 23.06 -14.19 -11.78
N ALA A 159 23.64 -15.06 -12.62
CA ALA A 159 22.86 -15.97 -13.46
C ALA A 159 22.34 -17.19 -12.65
N PRO A 160 21.05 -17.57 -12.75
CA PRO A 160 20.50 -18.69 -11.99
C PRO A 160 20.89 -20.06 -12.58
N VAL A 161 21.34 -20.97 -11.73
CA VAL A 161 21.71 -22.35 -12.09
C VAL A 161 20.46 -23.22 -12.22
N GLN A 162 20.35 -23.98 -13.31
CA GLN A 162 19.33 -25.02 -13.50
C GLN A 162 19.64 -26.25 -12.63
N VAL A 163 18.65 -26.79 -11.92
CA VAL A 163 18.79 -28.04 -11.17
C VAL A 163 18.06 -29.17 -11.90
N LYS A 164 18.80 -30.21 -12.30
CA LYS A 164 18.27 -31.46 -12.86
C LYS A 164 17.75 -32.37 -11.75
N ALA A 165 16.76 -33.19 -12.09
CA ALA A 165 16.22 -34.22 -11.20
C ALA A 165 17.19 -35.41 -11.03
N LEU A 166 17.18 -36.03 -9.85
CA LEU A 166 17.62 -37.41 -9.62
C LEU A 166 16.75 -38.07 -8.53
N THR A 167 16.39 -39.32 -8.77
CA THR A 167 15.69 -40.27 -7.88
C THR A 167 16.67 -41.01 -6.97
N GLU A 168 16.23 -41.47 -5.78
CA GLU A 168 16.14 -42.91 -5.44
C GLU A 168 15.73 -43.22 -3.97
N ARG A 169 14.95 -44.31 -3.83
CA ARG A 169 14.89 -45.38 -2.78
C ARG A 169 15.29 -45.02 -1.33
N ALA A 170 14.40 -45.04 -0.32
CA ALA A 170 13.67 -46.17 0.31
C ALA A 170 14.45 -46.96 1.39
N VAL A 171 13.88 -47.17 2.59
CA VAL A 171 13.95 -48.40 3.44
C VAL A 171 13.01 -48.30 4.68
N ASN A 172 12.49 -49.46 5.08
CA ASN A 172 11.40 -49.79 6.02
C ASN A 172 11.59 -49.49 7.52
N ARG A 173 10.46 -49.42 8.26
CA ARG A 173 10.04 -50.27 9.43
C ARG A 173 8.69 -49.72 9.98
N THR A 174 7.56 -50.47 10.01
CA THR A 174 7.08 -51.41 11.07
C THR A 174 7.21 -50.83 12.49
N ASP A 175 6.22 -50.84 13.39
CA ASP A 175 4.93 -51.58 13.47
C ASP A 175 3.99 -50.94 14.54
N GLY A 176 2.79 -51.49 14.81
CA GLY A 176 2.19 -51.39 16.17
C GLY A 176 0.90 -50.56 16.44
N ARG A 177 -0.25 -51.09 16.00
CA ARG A 177 -1.58 -51.22 16.68
C ARG A 177 -1.98 -50.48 18.01
N GLN A 178 -3.32 -50.27 18.12
CA GLN A 178 -4.19 -50.13 19.33
C GLN A 178 -4.20 -48.77 20.09
N GLN A 179 -5.30 -48.30 20.72
CA GLN A 179 -6.74 -48.70 20.71
C GLN A 179 -7.66 -47.50 21.10
N LEU A 180 -8.97 -47.60 20.82
CA LEU A 180 -9.98 -46.65 21.33
C LEU A 180 -10.34 -46.91 22.81
N LYS A 181 -10.81 -45.87 23.53
CA LYS A 181 -11.85 -46.01 24.56
C LYS A 181 -12.61 -44.69 24.82
N ARG A 182 -13.95 -44.78 24.90
CA ARG A 182 -14.88 -43.78 25.46
C ARG A 182 -15.26 -44.19 26.90
N PRO A 183 -15.92 -43.30 27.67
CA PRO A 183 -17.14 -43.76 28.38
C PRO A 183 -18.39 -42.85 28.24
N ARG A 184 -19.48 -43.37 28.84
CA ARG A 184 -20.85 -42.84 29.09
C ARG A 184 -21.02 -42.55 30.60
N ALA A 185 -22.05 -41.90 31.13
CA ALA A 185 -23.07 -40.92 30.66
C ALA A 185 -23.85 -40.43 31.92
N ASP A 186 -25.02 -39.79 31.73
CA ASP A 186 -26.08 -39.49 32.73
C ASP A 186 -25.71 -38.50 33.87
N GLY A 187 -26.60 -37.67 34.43
CA GLY A 187 -28.02 -37.38 34.15
C GLY A 187 -28.51 -36.10 34.88
N ASP A 188 -29.74 -35.66 34.55
CA ASP A 188 -30.57 -34.53 35.05
C ASP A 188 -30.13 -33.60 36.22
N THR A 189 -30.27 -32.27 36.02
CA THR A 189 -31.40 -31.46 36.56
C THR A 189 -31.28 -29.96 36.21
N SER A 190 -32.41 -29.25 36.18
CA SER A 190 -32.53 -27.84 35.82
C SER A 190 -32.55 -26.88 37.03
N LEU A 191 -31.81 -25.75 36.98
CA LEU A 191 -32.15 -24.53 37.72
C LEU A 191 -31.68 -23.25 36.97
N VAL A 192 -32.41 -22.15 37.17
CA VAL A 192 -32.24 -20.85 36.48
C VAL A 192 -31.49 -19.84 37.35
N LYS A 193 -30.90 -18.81 36.70
CA LYS A 193 -30.07 -17.68 37.21
C LYS A 193 -28.55 -17.99 37.11
N THR A 194 -27.65 -17.07 36.75
CA THR A 194 -27.75 -15.59 36.78
C THR A 194 -26.98 -14.94 35.61
N LEU A 195 -27.45 -13.80 35.11
CA LEU A 195 -26.69 -12.91 34.21
C LEU A 195 -25.54 -12.23 34.94
N HIS A 196 -24.31 -12.22 34.39
CA HIS A 196 -23.34 -11.12 34.57
C HIS A 196 -22.28 -11.08 33.43
N PRO A 197 -21.59 -9.93 33.23
CA PRO A 197 -21.19 -9.49 31.88
C PRO A 197 -19.69 -9.64 31.56
N HIS A 198 -19.32 -9.17 30.36
CA HIS A 198 -17.95 -9.02 29.83
C HIS A 198 -17.21 -10.29 29.38
N LYS A 199 -17.60 -10.83 28.21
CA LYS A 199 -16.60 -11.21 27.19
C LYS A 199 -16.62 -10.20 26.05
N LYS A 200 -15.54 -9.41 25.93
CA LYS A 200 -15.31 -8.52 24.78
C LYS A 200 -15.30 -9.39 23.52
N PRO A 201 -15.91 -8.96 22.39
CA PRO A 201 -15.79 -9.69 21.14
C PRO A 201 -14.33 -9.62 20.67
N VAL A 202 -13.58 -10.69 20.93
CA VAL A 202 -12.28 -10.89 20.31
C VAL A 202 -12.54 -11.12 18.83
N LEU A 203 -12.24 -10.09 18.02
CA LEU A 203 -12.24 -10.18 16.57
C LEU A 203 -11.28 -11.30 16.15
N THR A 204 -11.84 -12.48 15.91
CA THR A 204 -11.10 -13.65 15.43
C THR A 204 -10.73 -13.35 13.98
N LEU A 205 -9.51 -12.86 13.79
CA LEU A 205 -8.97 -12.57 12.46
C LEU A 205 -9.01 -13.85 11.62
N PRO A 206 -9.72 -13.88 10.48
CA PRO A 206 -9.74 -15.06 9.63
C PRO A 206 -8.34 -15.36 9.08
N VAL A 207 -8.08 -16.65 8.84
CA VAL A 207 -6.81 -17.26 8.43
C VAL A 207 -5.91 -16.33 7.62
N ALA A 208 -4.68 -16.14 8.09
CA ALA A 208 -3.77 -15.09 7.65
C ALA A 208 -3.35 -15.21 6.17
N GLN A 209 -4.12 -14.61 5.26
CA GLN A 209 -3.67 -14.35 3.90
C GLN A 209 -2.39 -13.50 3.92
N LYS A 210 -1.30 -14.05 3.38
CA LYS A 210 0.01 -13.41 3.38
C LYS A 210 -0.01 -12.12 2.54
N LEU A 211 0.35 -11.00 3.17
CA LEU A 211 0.56 -9.73 2.48
C LEU A 211 1.64 -9.90 1.40
N SER A 212 1.47 -9.24 0.26
CA SER A 212 2.55 -9.16 -0.75
C SER A 212 3.74 -8.35 -0.21
N LYS A 213 4.92 -8.48 -0.85
CA LYS A 213 6.10 -7.69 -0.48
C LYS A 213 5.82 -6.18 -0.55
N GLU A 214 5.05 -5.74 -1.54
CA GLU A 214 4.65 -4.33 -1.71
C GLU A 214 3.66 -3.88 -0.60
N GLN A 215 2.66 -4.71 -0.29
CA GLN A 215 1.70 -4.43 0.78
C GLN A 215 2.38 -4.36 2.16
N MET A 216 3.38 -5.21 2.41
CA MET A 216 4.18 -5.21 3.63
C MET A 216 5.09 -3.99 3.72
N ALA A 217 5.67 -3.53 2.59
CA ALA A 217 6.47 -2.30 2.55
C ALA A 217 5.62 -1.05 2.90
N VAL A 218 4.38 -0.98 2.42
CA VAL A 218 3.41 0.07 2.81
C VAL A 218 3.11 0.00 4.30
N LEU A 219 2.79 -1.19 4.83
CA LEU A 219 2.51 -1.37 6.27
C LEU A 219 3.69 -0.91 7.13
N ASN A 220 4.92 -1.29 6.77
CA ASN A 220 6.12 -0.88 7.49
C ASN A 220 6.37 0.63 7.41
N ALA A 221 6.10 1.27 6.26
CA ALA A 221 6.20 2.72 6.13
C ALA A 221 5.19 3.46 7.03
N VAL A 222 3.94 2.96 7.10
CA VAL A 222 2.90 3.49 8.00
C VAL A 222 3.28 3.29 9.47
N LEU A 223 3.74 2.10 9.86
CA LEU A 223 4.17 1.83 11.24
C LEU A 223 5.41 2.66 11.65
N SER A 224 6.24 3.11 10.68
CA SER A 224 7.33 4.06 10.92
C SER A 224 6.90 5.52 11.08
N GLY A 225 5.60 5.80 11.21
CA GLY A 225 5.05 7.15 11.44
C GLY A 225 5.03 8.07 10.22
N LYS A 226 5.30 7.56 9.01
CA LYS A 226 5.35 8.39 7.79
C LYS A 226 3.96 8.67 7.25
N ASN A 227 3.80 9.83 6.61
CA ASN A 227 2.63 10.13 5.79
C ASN A 227 2.77 9.42 4.44
N VAL A 228 1.88 8.48 4.16
CA VAL A 228 1.97 7.57 3.01
C VAL A 228 0.74 7.75 2.13
N PHE A 229 0.97 8.07 0.86
CA PHE A 229 0.02 7.80 -0.21
C PHE A 229 0.37 6.46 -0.84
N PHE A 230 -0.58 5.53 -0.89
CA PHE A 230 -0.41 4.30 -1.66
C PHE A 230 -1.53 4.09 -2.67
N THR A 231 -1.16 3.62 -3.85
CA THR A 231 -2.02 3.57 -5.03
C THR A 231 -1.79 2.27 -5.80
N GLY A 232 -2.45 2.11 -6.94
CA GLY A 232 -2.40 0.92 -7.77
C GLY A 232 -3.74 0.70 -8.47
N SER A 233 -3.76 -0.16 -9.47
CA SER A 233 -4.95 -0.46 -10.27
C SER A 233 -6.13 -0.97 -9.41
N ALA A 234 -7.32 -1.04 -10.00
CA ALA A 234 -8.44 -1.76 -9.43
C ALA A 234 -8.04 -3.22 -9.15
N GLY A 235 -8.48 -3.78 -8.02
CA GLY A 235 -8.20 -5.17 -7.66
C GLY A 235 -6.82 -5.47 -7.04
N THR A 236 -5.95 -4.49 -6.79
CA THR A 236 -4.63 -4.70 -6.14
C THR A 236 -4.66 -4.86 -4.61
N GLY A 237 -5.86 -4.97 -4.02
CA GLY A 237 -6.02 -5.20 -2.58
C GLY A 237 -5.84 -3.96 -1.67
N LYS A 238 -5.96 -2.73 -2.19
CA LYS A 238 -5.83 -1.48 -1.41
C LYS A 238 -6.66 -1.48 -0.11
N SER A 239 -7.97 -1.69 -0.20
CA SER A 239 -8.85 -1.67 0.99
C SER A 239 -8.69 -2.91 1.90
N PHE A 240 -8.11 -4.01 1.40
CA PHE A 240 -7.70 -5.15 2.23
C PHE A 240 -6.47 -4.79 3.08
N LEU A 241 -5.48 -4.15 2.46
CA LEU A 241 -4.32 -3.60 3.17
C LEU A 241 -4.74 -2.54 4.20
N LEU A 242 -5.68 -1.64 3.88
CA LEU A 242 -6.22 -0.69 4.87
C LEU A 242 -6.79 -1.39 6.10
N LYS A 243 -7.60 -2.44 5.94
CA LYS A 243 -8.14 -3.21 7.09
C LYS A 243 -7.03 -3.76 7.97
N ARG A 244 -5.92 -4.20 7.38
CA ARG A 244 -4.75 -4.67 8.13
C ARG A 244 -4.00 -3.53 8.82
N ILE A 245 -3.89 -2.35 8.19
CA ILE A 245 -3.32 -1.14 8.79
C ILE A 245 -4.17 -0.67 9.98
N VAL A 246 -5.49 -0.54 9.81
CA VAL A 246 -6.44 -0.17 10.89
C VAL A 246 -6.29 -1.12 12.07
N GLY A 247 -6.23 -2.44 11.82
CA GLY A 247 -6.02 -3.45 12.88
C GLY A 247 -4.61 -3.48 13.49
N SER A 248 -3.66 -2.72 12.96
CA SER A 248 -2.28 -2.62 13.48
C SER A 248 -1.99 -1.28 14.18
N LEU A 249 -2.88 -0.29 14.07
CA LEU A 249 -2.74 1.04 14.66
C LEU A 249 -3.59 1.20 15.94
N PRO A 250 -3.27 2.16 16.83
CA PRO A 250 -4.02 2.37 18.07
C PRO A 250 -5.49 2.77 17.78
N PRO A 251 -6.50 1.97 18.19
CA PRO A 251 -7.88 2.16 17.74
C PRO A 251 -8.56 3.42 18.30
N LYS A 252 -8.06 3.99 19.42
CA LYS A 252 -8.62 5.20 20.03
C LYS A 252 -8.25 6.50 19.32
N SER A 253 -7.18 6.50 18.51
CA SER A 253 -6.64 7.70 17.84
C SER A 253 -6.48 7.54 16.33
N THR A 254 -7.04 6.44 15.77
CA THR A 254 -7.02 6.12 14.34
C THR A 254 -8.42 6.30 13.78
N TYR A 255 -8.58 7.23 12.83
CA TYR A 255 -9.85 7.51 12.17
C TYR A 255 -9.83 6.96 10.75
N ALA A 256 -10.63 5.91 10.52
CA ALA A 256 -10.89 5.38 9.19
C ALA A 256 -11.92 6.25 8.46
N THR A 257 -11.54 6.82 7.32
CA THR A 257 -12.45 7.61 6.48
C THR A 257 -12.35 7.24 5.00
N ALA A 258 -13.37 7.59 4.23
CA ALA A 258 -13.34 7.53 2.77
C ALA A 258 -14.15 8.67 2.15
N SER A 259 -14.00 8.88 0.84
CA SER A 259 -14.75 9.88 0.07
C SER A 259 -16.26 9.59 -0.01
N THR A 260 -16.68 8.31 -0.02
CA THR A 260 -18.10 7.91 -0.07
C THR A 260 -18.51 7.03 1.12
N GLY A 261 -19.80 7.07 1.49
CA GLY A 261 -20.34 6.26 2.59
C GLY A 261 -20.19 4.74 2.37
N VAL A 262 -20.30 4.26 1.13
CA VAL A 262 -20.12 2.84 0.79
C VAL A 262 -18.67 2.40 0.99
N ALA A 263 -17.70 3.19 0.52
CA ALA A 263 -16.28 2.93 0.74
C ALA A 263 -15.90 3.01 2.23
N ALA A 264 -16.43 4.01 2.95
CA ALA A 264 -16.22 4.17 4.39
C ALA A 264 -16.74 2.95 5.16
N CYS A 265 -17.98 2.52 4.90
CA CYS A 265 -18.54 1.30 5.48
C CYS A 265 -17.70 0.05 5.15
N HIS A 266 -17.10 -0.03 3.95
CA HIS A 266 -16.28 -1.16 3.57
C HIS A 266 -15.03 -1.31 4.46
N ILE A 267 -14.44 -0.22 4.94
CA ILE A 267 -13.29 -0.21 5.86
C ILE A 267 -13.66 -0.06 7.35
N GLY A 268 -14.96 0.01 7.69
CA GLY A 268 -15.43 0.21 9.06
C GLY A 268 -15.30 1.64 9.57
N GLY A 269 -15.26 2.62 8.67
CA GLY A 269 -15.07 4.04 8.93
C GLY A 269 -16.30 4.91 8.64
N THR A 270 -16.09 6.23 8.62
CA THR A 270 -17.10 7.25 8.27
C THR A 270 -16.69 8.05 7.02
N THR A 271 -17.54 8.93 6.48
CA THR A 271 -17.09 9.80 5.36
C THR A 271 -16.12 10.86 5.84
N LEU A 272 -15.20 11.30 4.97
CA LEU A 272 -14.26 12.38 5.28
C LEU A 272 -14.98 13.69 5.67
N HIS A 273 -16.11 14.00 5.01
CA HIS A 273 -16.98 15.11 5.34
C HIS A 273 -17.60 14.97 6.75
N SER A 274 -18.10 13.78 7.10
CA SER A 274 -18.67 13.48 8.43
C SER A 274 -17.62 13.55 9.54
N PHE A 275 -16.38 13.13 9.27
CA PHE A 275 -15.24 13.28 10.18
C PHE A 275 -14.91 14.76 10.42
N ALA A 276 -14.75 15.53 9.33
CA ALA A 276 -14.34 16.92 9.37
C ALA A 276 -15.39 17.84 10.00
N GLY A 277 -16.68 17.52 9.87
CA GLY A 277 -17.81 18.23 10.48
C GLY A 277 -18.22 19.54 9.79
N ILE A 278 -17.65 19.83 8.61
CA ILE A 278 -17.80 21.10 7.88
C ILE A 278 -18.86 21.08 6.76
N GLY A 279 -19.79 20.13 6.80
CA GLY A 279 -20.80 19.94 5.76
C GLY A 279 -20.18 19.59 4.41
N SER A 280 -20.54 20.34 3.36
CA SER A 280 -19.98 20.21 2.00
C SER A 280 -18.58 20.80 1.83
N GLY A 281 -18.07 21.56 2.79
CA GLY A 281 -16.79 22.28 2.65
C GLY A 281 -16.77 23.38 1.58
N SER A 282 -17.94 23.73 1.01
CA SER A 282 -18.09 24.81 0.02
C SER A 282 -18.16 26.21 0.63
N ALA A 283 -18.30 26.30 1.96
CA ALA A 283 -18.26 27.58 2.67
C ALA A 283 -16.83 28.18 2.70
N PRO A 284 -16.68 29.47 3.03
CA PRO A 284 -15.39 30.08 3.36
C PRO A 284 -14.69 29.39 4.53
N LEU A 285 -13.36 29.52 4.60
CA LEU A 285 -12.54 28.85 5.61
C LEU A 285 -12.97 29.17 7.03
N ASP A 286 -13.33 30.43 7.32
CA ASP A 286 -13.68 30.90 8.67
C ASP A 286 -14.97 30.23 9.18
N GLN A 287 -16.00 30.13 8.33
CA GLN A 287 -17.22 29.38 8.65
C GLN A 287 -16.93 27.88 8.83
N CYS A 288 -16.03 27.29 8.03
CA CYS A 288 -15.60 25.91 8.23
C CYS A 288 -14.84 25.72 9.55
N LEU A 289 -14.06 26.71 10.01
CA LEU A 289 -13.39 26.69 11.31
C LEU A 289 -14.39 26.74 12.46
N GLU A 290 -15.40 27.62 12.41
CA GLU A 290 -16.49 27.67 13.40
C GLU A 290 -17.24 26.33 13.51
N LEU A 291 -17.58 25.72 12.37
CA LEU A 291 -18.22 24.40 12.34
C LEU A 291 -17.33 23.31 12.96
N ALA A 292 -16.02 23.38 12.74
CA ALA A 292 -15.07 22.39 13.23
C ALA A 292 -14.64 22.62 14.71
N GLN A 293 -14.88 23.81 15.26
CA GLN A 293 -14.72 24.10 16.71
C GLN A 293 -15.85 23.54 17.59
N ARG A 294 -16.97 23.08 17.01
CA ARG A 294 -18.08 22.45 17.76
C ARG A 294 -17.57 21.28 18.63
N PRO A 295 -17.95 21.15 19.91
CA PRO A 295 -17.27 20.28 20.89
C PRO A 295 -16.95 18.84 20.41
N GLY A 296 -17.93 18.14 19.83
CA GLY A 296 -17.70 16.77 19.33
C GLY A 296 -16.81 16.69 18.08
N VAL A 297 -16.79 17.72 17.23
CA VAL A 297 -15.93 17.80 16.03
C VAL A 297 -14.51 18.21 16.43
N LEU A 298 -14.39 19.18 17.33
CA LEU A 298 -13.13 19.60 17.94
C LEU A 298 -12.43 18.41 18.62
N GLN A 299 -13.18 17.56 19.31
CA GLN A 299 -12.65 16.33 19.91
C GLN A 299 -12.10 15.35 18.85
N HIS A 300 -12.70 15.24 17.66
CA HIS A 300 -12.16 14.41 16.58
C HIS A 300 -10.81 14.94 16.11
N TRP A 301 -10.73 16.22 15.77
CA TRP A 301 -9.52 16.86 15.27
C TRP A 301 -8.36 16.85 16.28
N THR A 302 -8.65 17.02 17.57
CA THR A 302 -7.63 17.01 18.63
C THR A 302 -7.17 15.59 19.01
N SER A 303 -8.09 14.61 19.08
CA SER A 303 -7.75 13.22 19.42
C SER A 303 -7.18 12.38 18.27
N CYS A 304 -7.42 12.78 17.01
CA CYS A 304 -6.86 12.12 15.85
C CYS A 304 -5.32 12.21 15.83
N LYS A 305 -4.67 11.05 15.74
CA LYS A 305 -3.23 10.91 15.48
C LYS A 305 -2.96 10.29 14.10
N HIS A 306 -3.86 9.43 13.63
CA HIS A 306 -3.76 8.77 12.34
C HIS A 306 -5.08 8.96 11.58
N LEU A 307 -5.06 9.63 10.44
CA LEU A 307 -6.21 9.80 9.55
C LEU A 307 -6.00 8.96 8.29
N ILE A 308 -6.88 7.99 8.10
CA ILE A 308 -6.92 7.12 6.92
C ILE A 308 -7.97 7.66 5.95
N ILE A 309 -7.65 7.76 4.67
CA ILE A 309 -8.56 8.23 3.61
C ILE A 309 -8.54 7.24 2.43
N ASP A 310 -9.58 6.42 2.27
CA ASP A 310 -9.78 5.56 1.07
C ASP A 310 -10.54 6.30 -0.05
N GLU A 311 -10.32 5.82 -1.29
CA GLU A 311 -10.84 6.36 -2.54
C GLU A 311 -10.65 7.90 -2.65
N ILE A 312 -9.43 8.38 -2.37
CA ILE A 312 -9.02 9.81 -2.46
C ILE A 312 -9.25 10.42 -3.86
N SER A 313 -9.46 9.63 -4.91
CA SER A 313 -9.67 10.12 -6.27
C SER A 313 -10.90 11.02 -6.40
N MET A 314 -11.91 10.82 -5.55
CA MET A 314 -13.14 11.62 -5.50
C MET A 314 -13.05 12.81 -4.52
N VAL A 315 -11.86 13.11 -3.97
CA VAL A 315 -11.64 14.25 -3.07
C VAL A 315 -11.00 15.40 -3.85
N ASP A 316 -11.66 16.54 -3.82
CA ASP A 316 -11.21 17.77 -4.50
C ASP A 316 -10.00 18.41 -3.79
N ALA A 317 -9.14 19.07 -4.58
CA ALA A 317 -7.95 19.76 -4.08
C ALA A 317 -8.24 20.91 -3.12
N GLU A 318 -9.25 21.74 -3.40
CA GLU A 318 -9.62 22.87 -2.55
C GLU A 318 -10.14 22.36 -1.20
N PHE A 319 -10.95 21.30 -1.22
CA PHE A 319 -11.43 20.65 0.00
C PHE A 319 -10.26 20.07 0.82
N PHE A 320 -9.26 19.45 0.19
CA PHE A 320 -8.09 18.94 0.90
C PHE A 320 -7.23 20.07 1.51
N ASP A 321 -6.98 21.15 0.78
CA ASP A 321 -6.23 22.31 1.27
C ASP A 321 -6.99 23.04 2.40
N LYS A 322 -8.33 23.08 2.37
CA LYS A 322 -9.17 23.54 3.49
C LYS A 322 -9.02 22.64 4.72
N LEU A 323 -9.14 21.31 4.58
CA LEU A 323 -8.97 20.38 5.69
C LEU A 323 -7.60 20.51 6.36
N GLU A 324 -6.55 20.72 5.57
CA GLU A 324 -5.19 20.91 6.09
C GLU A 324 -5.06 22.20 6.90
N SER A 325 -5.66 23.29 6.41
CA SER A 325 -5.70 24.58 7.12
C SER A 325 -6.51 24.49 8.42
N ILE A 326 -7.66 23.81 8.40
CA ILE A 326 -8.50 23.53 9.58
C ILE A 326 -7.73 22.71 10.62
N ALA A 327 -7.03 21.67 10.18
CA ALA A 327 -6.24 20.82 11.07
C ALA A 327 -5.13 21.59 11.79
N ARG A 328 -4.39 22.45 11.08
CA ARG A 328 -3.36 23.33 11.66
C ARG A 328 -3.95 24.31 12.67
N SER A 329 -5.02 25.02 12.32
CA SER A 329 -5.66 26.02 13.19
C SER A 329 -6.24 25.40 14.46
N ILE A 330 -6.98 24.29 14.35
CA ILE A 330 -7.58 23.62 15.51
C ILE A 330 -6.53 23.05 16.45
N ARG A 331 -5.48 22.43 15.90
CA ARG A 331 -4.42 21.78 16.68
C ARG A 331 -3.32 22.76 17.11
N ARG A 332 -3.45 24.04 16.75
CA ARG A 332 -2.47 25.12 17.02
C ARG A 332 -1.04 24.71 16.65
N SER A 333 -0.88 24.11 15.48
CA SER A 333 0.39 23.52 15.03
C SER A 333 0.74 24.00 13.63
N THR A 334 2.03 24.27 13.42
CA THR A 334 2.63 24.65 12.13
C THR A 334 2.91 23.44 11.23
N GLU A 335 2.93 22.23 11.79
CA GLU A 335 3.17 20.98 11.07
C GLU A 335 2.08 20.71 10.01
N PRO A 336 2.41 20.08 8.87
CA PRO A 336 1.43 19.72 7.85
C PRO A 336 0.24 18.96 8.45
N PHE A 337 -0.98 19.38 8.13
CA PHE A 337 -2.22 18.79 8.64
C PHE A 337 -2.29 18.76 10.19
N GLY A 338 -1.63 19.72 10.85
CA GLY A 338 -1.55 19.83 12.31
C GLY A 338 -0.77 18.68 12.98
N GLY A 339 0.13 18.02 12.25
CA GLY A 339 0.92 16.88 12.74
C GLY A 339 0.12 15.57 12.84
N ILE A 340 -1.03 15.46 12.17
CA ILE A 340 -1.75 14.19 12.01
C ILE A 340 -1.01 13.31 10.99
N GLN A 341 -0.80 12.03 11.31
CA GLN A 341 -0.27 11.08 10.34
C GLN A 341 -1.31 10.76 9.27
N LEU A 342 -0.98 11.00 8.00
CA LEU A 342 -1.87 10.76 6.86
C LEU A 342 -1.58 9.43 6.17
N ILE A 343 -2.62 8.61 6.01
CA ILE A 343 -2.57 7.30 5.35
C ILE A 343 -3.62 7.29 4.25
N VAL A 344 -3.20 7.64 3.04
CA VAL A 344 -4.11 7.96 1.94
C VAL A 344 -4.03 6.88 0.87
N CYS A 345 -5.16 6.43 0.34
CA CYS A 345 -5.17 5.56 -0.83
C CYS A 345 -6.31 5.81 -1.81
N GLY A 346 -6.08 5.33 -3.03
CA GLY A 346 -7.01 5.44 -4.15
C GLY A 346 -6.28 5.18 -5.47
N ASP A 347 -6.99 5.40 -6.57
CA ASP A 347 -6.45 5.35 -7.93
C ASP A 347 -7.04 6.54 -8.69
N PHE A 348 -6.23 7.58 -8.96
CA PHE A 348 -6.72 8.80 -9.62
C PHE A 348 -7.18 8.56 -11.07
N LEU A 349 -6.89 7.38 -11.65
CA LEU A 349 -7.42 6.94 -12.94
C LEU A 349 -8.81 6.27 -12.83
N GLN A 350 -9.36 6.11 -11.62
CA GLN A 350 -10.78 5.79 -11.41
C GLN A 350 -11.64 7.07 -11.52
N LEU A 351 -12.76 7.18 -10.78
CA LEU A 351 -13.64 8.35 -10.83
C LEU A 351 -12.96 9.60 -10.22
N PRO A 352 -13.05 10.76 -10.89
CA PRO A 352 -12.58 12.06 -10.38
C PRO A 352 -13.53 12.62 -9.29
N PRO A 353 -13.19 13.76 -8.65
CA PRO A 353 -14.11 14.49 -7.80
C PRO A 353 -15.36 14.94 -8.58
N VAL A 354 -16.53 14.91 -7.92
CA VAL A 354 -17.81 15.29 -8.54
C VAL A 354 -17.93 16.82 -8.55
N THR A 355 -17.70 17.45 -9.70
CA THR A 355 -17.90 18.89 -9.88
C THR A 355 -19.38 19.22 -10.13
N LYS A 356 -19.81 20.41 -9.69
CA LYS A 356 -21.16 20.95 -9.95
C LYS A 356 -21.09 22.03 -11.03
N GLY A 357 -21.00 21.64 -12.29
CA GLY A 357 -20.97 22.57 -13.42
C GLY A 357 -20.12 22.08 -14.58
N LYS A 358 -19.64 23.00 -15.41
CA LYS A 358 -18.71 22.72 -16.53
C LYS A 358 -17.23 22.84 -16.16
N GLU A 359 -16.93 23.02 -14.87
CA GLU A 359 -15.55 23.18 -14.39
C GLU A 359 -14.80 21.85 -14.39
N LYS A 360 -13.50 21.92 -14.73
CA LYS A 360 -12.64 20.73 -14.74
C LYS A 360 -12.39 20.26 -13.29
N PRO A 361 -12.45 18.95 -13.01
CA PRO A 361 -12.18 18.42 -11.68
C PRO A 361 -10.74 18.74 -11.23
N SER A 362 -10.60 19.28 -10.02
CA SER A 362 -9.31 19.58 -9.40
C SER A 362 -8.87 18.43 -8.50
N PHE A 363 -7.88 17.66 -8.94
CA PHE A 363 -7.45 16.47 -8.21
C PHE A 363 -6.63 16.84 -6.99
N CYS A 364 -6.85 16.12 -5.88
CA CYS A 364 -6.12 16.28 -4.62
C CYS A 364 -4.57 16.43 -4.78
N PHE A 365 -3.93 15.73 -5.71
CA PHE A 365 -2.48 15.84 -5.96
C PHE A 365 -2.01 17.17 -6.60
N GLN A 366 -2.93 17.97 -7.12
CA GLN A 366 -2.71 19.33 -7.64
C GLN A 366 -2.78 20.38 -6.53
N GLY A 367 -3.36 20.04 -5.36
CA GLY A 367 -3.48 20.91 -4.19
C GLY A 367 -2.13 21.35 -3.62
N ARG A 368 -2.10 22.55 -3.02
CA ARG A 368 -0.88 23.19 -2.49
C ARG A 368 -0.34 22.42 -1.29
N SER A 369 -1.22 21.81 -0.50
CA SER A 369 -0.85 21.07 0.70
C SER A 369 -0.43 19.63 0.42
N TRP A 370 -0.87 19.00 -0.68
CA TRP A 370 -0.57 17.59 -0.97
C TRP A 370 0.93 17.25 -0.91
N ARG A 371 1.77 18.06 -1.57
CA ARG A 371 3.24 17.85 -1.59
C ARG A 371 3.92 18.07 -0.24
N LYS A 372 3.30 18.83 0.66
CA LYS A 372 3.79 19.06 2.03
C LYS A 372 3.33 17.95 2.98
N CYS A 373 2.10 17.47 2.76
CA CYS A 373 1.43 16.47 3.58
C CYS A 373 1.89 15.03 3.30
N ILE A 374 2.19 14.68 2.04
CA ILE A 374 2.48 13.30 1.64
C ILE A 374 3.99 13.10 1.47
N HIS A 375 4.61 12.33 2.37
CA HIS A 375 6.07 12.11 2.38
C HIS A 375 6.50 10.96 1.47
N VAL A 376 5.67 9.92 1.34
CA VAL A 376 6.02 8.69 0.60
C VAL A 376 4.89 8.28 -0.32
N ASN A 377 5.22 8.04 -1.59
CA ASN A 377 4.30 7.52 -2.60
C ASN A 377 4.67 6.06 -2.92
N MET A 378 3.71 5.14 -2.86
CA MET A 378 3.90 3.71 -3.16
C MET A 378 2.86 3.18 -4.14
N GLU A 379 3.25 2.36 -5.12
CA GLU A 379 2.32 1.75 -6.10
C GLU A 379 2.30 0.23 -5.94
N LEU A 380 1.12 -0.32 -5.64
CA LEU A 380 0.81 -1.75 -5.67
C LEU A 380 0.57 -2.17 -7.13
N THR A 381 1.32 -3.16 -7.59
CA THR A 381 1.33 -3.63 -8.99
C THR A 381 0.60 -4.96 -9.17
N GLU A 382 0.59 -5.81 -8.14
CA GLU A 382 -0.04 -7.14 -8.16
C GLU A 382 -1.58 -7.05 -8.10
N VAL A 383 -2.26 -7.34 -9.21
CA VAL A 383 -3.73 -7.46 -9.27
C VAL A 383 -4.14 -8.83 -8.74
N ARG A 384 -5.05 -8.87 -7.75
CA ARG A 384 -5.56 -10.11 -7.10
C ARG A 384 -7.05 -10.38 -7.30
N ARG A 385 -7.82 -9.43 -7.84
CA ARG A 385 -9.27 -9.59 -8.08
C ARG A 385 -9.55 -10.50 -9.28
N GLN A 386 -8.97 -10.16 -10.42
CA GLN A 386 -9.04 -10.94 -11.64
C GLN A 386 -7.96 -12.03 -11.64
N THR A 387 -8.26 -13.21 -12.19
CA THR A 387 -7.31 -14.32 -12.34
C THR A 387 -6.74 -14.42 -13.76
N ASP A 388 -7.52 -14.05 -14.78
CA ASP A 388 -7.09 -14.05 -16.18
C ASP A 388 -6.13 -12.89 -16.49
N ARG A 389 -4.93 -13.24 -16.96
CA ARG A 389 -3.89 -12.28 -17.40
C ARG A 389 -4.32 -11.44 -18.60
N THR A 390 -5.14 -12.00 -19.48
CA THR A 390 -5.65 -11.34 -20.69
C THR A 390 -6.57 -10.20 -20.31
N PHE A 391 -7.55 -10.48 -19.45
CA PHE A 391 -8.46 -9.48 -18.88
C PHE A 391 -7.73 -8.46 -17.99
N ILE A 392 -6.72 -8.86 -17.21
CA ILE A 392 -5.87 -7.90 -16.47
C ILE A 392 -5.18 -6.92 -17.43
N SER A 393 -4.57 -7.42 -18.51
CA SER A 393 -3.88 -6.58 -19.51
C SER A 393 -4.85 -5.63 -20.23
N LEU A 394 -6.05 -6.12 -20.56
CA LEU A 394 -7.14 -5.32 -21.11
C LEU A 394 -7.53 -4.18 -20.15
N LEU A 395 -7.79 -4.50 -18.87
CA LEU A 395 -8.16 -3.49 -17.87
C LEU A 395 -7.02 -2.49 -17.61
N GLN A 396 -5.75 -2.91 -17.71
CA GLN A 396 -4.59 -2.01 -17.61
C GLN A 396 -4.48 -1.05 -18.80
N ALA A 397 -4.82 -1.50 -20.02
CA ALA A 397 -4.88 -0.63 -21.20
C ALA A 397 -6.01 0.40 -21.07
N VAL A 398 -7.21 -0.05 -20.70
CA VAL A 398 -8.39 0.79 -20.42
C VAL A 398 -8.11 1.80 -19.30
N ARG A 399 -7.40 1.42 -18.22
CA ARG A 399 -6.98 2.31 -17.12
C ARG A 399 -6.20 3.54 -17.61
N VAL A 400 -5.42 3.41 -18.68
CA VAL A 400 -4.59 4.50 -19.23
C VAL A 400 -5.17 5.14 -20.49
N GLY A 401 -6.44 4.90 -20.81
CA GLY A 401 -7.09 5.45 -22.00
C GLY A 401 -6.58 4.86 -23.32
N ARG A 402 -6.00 3.65 -23.30
CA ARG A 402 -5.53 2.96 -24.50
C ARG A 402 -6.47 1.83 -24.86
N VAL A 403 -7.12 1.94 -26.01
CA VAL A 403 -7.95 0.90 -26.60
C VAL A 403 -7.30 0.46 -27.90
N THR A 404 -6.81 -0.78 -27.94
CA THR A 404 -6.37 -1.42 -29.20
C THR A 404 -7.55 -2.11 -29.86
N GLU A 405 -7.44 -2.42 -31.15
CA GLU A 405 -8.46 -3.18 -31.88
C GLU A 405 -8.78 -4.53 -31.22
N GLU A 406 -7.77 -5.21 -30.67
CA GLU A 406 -7.94 -6.46 -29.91
C GLU A 406 -8.80 -6.24 -28.65
N VAL A 407 -8.62 -5.12 -27.93
CA VAL A 407 -9.43 -4.75 -26.76
C VAL A 407 -10.86 -4.46 -27.19
N THR A 408 -11.06 -3.65 -28.25
CA THR A 408 -12.39 -3.37 -28.83
C THR A 408 -13.10 -4.66 -29.23
N ALA A 409 -12.43 -5.54 -29.98
CA ALA A 409 -13.00 -6.81 -30.45
C ALA A 409 -13.32 -7.77 -29.30
N ARG A 410 -12.59 -7.75 -28.18
CA ARG A 410 -12.95 -8.53 -26.98
C ARG A 410 -14.13 -7.93 -26.23
N LEU A 411 -14.19 -6.61 -26.07
CA LEU A 411 -15.30 -5.92 -25.40
C LEU A 411 -16.60 -6.05 -26.21
N LEU A 412 -16.57 -5.89 -27.53
CA LEU A 412 -17.73 -6.11 -28.39
C LEU A 412 -18.22 -7.57 -28.35
N ARG A 413 -17.31 -8.56 -28.38
CA ARG A 413 -17.70 -9.98 -28.23
C ARG A 413 -18.36 -10.27 -26.88
N SER A 414 -18.03 -9.53 -25.82
CA SER A 414 -18.67 -9.70 -24.50
C SER A 414 -20.18 -9.35 -24.50
N ALA A 415 -20.68 -8.62 -25.51
CA ALA A 415 -22.11 -8.36 -25.67
C ALA A 415 -22.94 -9.65 -25.85
N SER A 416 -22.33 -10.72 -26.39
CA SER A 416 -22.96 -12.03 -26.56
C SER A 416 -22.91 -12.93 -25.32
N ASN A 417 -22.25 -12.50 -24.24
CA ASN A 417 -22.14 -13.32 -23.02
C ASN A 417 -23.52 -13.50 -22.34
N PRO A 418 -23.78 -14.69 -21.75
CA PRO A 418 -25.03 -14.99 -21.07
C PRO A 418 -25.21 -14.11 -19.83
N ILE A 419 -26.37 -13.47 -19.73
CA ILE A 419 -26.71 -12.53 -18.65
C ILE A 419 -27.04 -13.24 -17.34
N GLU A 420 -27.45 -14.51 -17.42
CA GLU A 420 -28.04 -15.24 -16.30
C GLU A 420 -27.21 -16.47 -15.93
N ARG A 421 -26.94 -16.62 -14.63
CA ARG A 421 -26.41 -17.85 -14.02
C ARG A 421 -27.29 -18.18 -12.81
N ASP A 422 -27.79 -19.41 -12.72
CA ASP A 422 -28.57 -19.94 -11.59
C ASP A 422 -29.81 -19.12 -11.18
N GLY A 423 -30.52 -18.51 -12.14
CA GLY A 423 -31.67 -17.65 -11.88
C GLY A 423 -31.31 -16.25 -11.36
N ILE A 424 -30.05 -15.83 -11.50
CA ILE A 424 -29.53 -14.54 -11.03
C ILE A 424 -29.03 -13.73 -12.26
N VAL A 425 -29.85 -12.78 -12.70
CA VAL A 425 -29.60 -11.92 -13.88
C VAL A 425 -28.53 -10.87 -13.56
N ALA A 426 -27.48 -10.74 -14.36
CA ALA A 426 -26.37 -9.81 -14.14
C ALA A 426 -26.81 -8.40 -13.70
N THR A 427 -26.12 -7.83 -12.70
CA THR A 427 -26.46 -6.49 -12.22
C THR A 427 -26.01 -5.46 -13.25
N ARG A 428 -26.94 -4.60 -13.68
CA ARG A 428 -26.67 -3.50 -14.62
C ARG A 428 -25.97 -2.34 -13.90
N LEU A 429 -24.85 -1.88 -14.45
CA LEU A 429 -24.20 -0.64 -14.03
C LEU A 429 -24.72 0.53 -14.86
N CYS A 430 -25.39 1.48 -14.20
CA CYS A 430 -25.88 2.71 -14.83
C CYS A 430 -24.99 3.92 -14.44
N THR A 431 -24.98 4.95 -15.28
CA THR A 431 -24.24 6.19 -15.03
C THR A 431 -24.99 7.10 -14.04
N HIS A 432 -26.30 7.31 -14.27
CA HIS A 432 -27.18 8.13 -13.43
C HIS A 432 -27.82 7.32 -12.30
N LYS A 433 -28.28 8.03 -11.25
CA LYS A 433 -28.99 7.43 -10.10
C LYS A 433 -30.44 7.10 -10.44
N ASP A 434 -31.09 7.93 -11.23
CA ASP A 434 -32.53 7.84 -11.49
C ASP A 434 -32.83 6.62 -12.37
N ASP A 435 -31.98 6.36 -13.38
CA ASP A 435 -31.96 5.13 -14.18
C ASP A 435 -31.89 3.85 -13.31
N VAL A 436 -31.19 3.91 -12.17
CA VAL A 436 -31.04 2.78 -11.23
C VAL A 436 -32.30 2.54 -10.42
N GLU A 437 -32.92 3.61 -9.93
CA GLU A 437 -34.13 3.51 -9.11
C GLU A 437 -35.30 3.05 -9.98
N LEU A 438 -35.51 3.68 -11.14
CA LEU A 438 -36.51 3.28 -12.13
C LEU A 438 -36.34 1.83 -12.63
N THR A 439 -35.11 1.37 -12.89
CA THR A 439 -34.87 -0.02 -13.31
C THR A 439 -35.21 -1.03 -12.20
N ASN A 440 -34.82 -0.73 -10.95
CA ASN A 440 -35.09 -1.62 -9.82
C ASN A 440 -36.58 -1.64 -9.45
N GLU A 441 -37.27 -0.50 -9.51
CA GLU A 441 -38.71 -0.39 -9.24
C GLU A 441 -39.54 -1.12 -10.28
N ASN A 442 -39.28 -0.89 -11.58
CA ASN A 442 -39.96 -1.60 -12.66
C ASN A 442 -39.77 -3.12 -12.55
N LYS A 443 -38.56 -3.59 -12.22
CA LYS A 443 -38.29 -5.02 -12.02
C LYS A 443 -38.95 -5.60 -10.77
N LEU A 444 -39.07 -4.83 -9.69
CA LEU A 444 -39.82 -5.25 -8.50
C LEU A 444 -41.34 -5.27 -8.74
N GLN A 445 -41.88 -4.33 -9.52
CA GLN A 445 -43.29 -4.30 -9.88
C GLN A 445 -43.67 -5.50 -10.75
N GLN A 446 -42.84 -5.85 -11.75
CA GLN A 446 -43.02 -6.99 -12.66
C GLN A 446 -43.06 -8.37 -11.97
N LEU A 447 -42.52 -8.51 -10.76
CA LEU A 447 -42.54 -9.79 -10.04
C LEU A 447 -43.94 -10.13 -9.48
N PRO A 448 -44.39 -11.38 -9.58
CA PRO A 448 -45.60 -11.85 -8.92
C PRO A 448 -45.44 -11.90 -7.39
N GLY A 449 -46.57 -11.95 -6.68
CA GLY A 449 -46.62 -12.12 -5.23
C GLY A 449 -46.66 -10.80 -4.43
N PRO A 450 -46.98 -10.89 -3.11
CA PRO A 450 -47.24 -9.74 -2.27
C PRO A 450 -45.97 -8.92 -2.01
N LEU A 451 -46.09 -7.59 -2.12
CA LEU A 451 -45.04 -6.64 -1.74
C LEU A 451 -44.89 -6.64 -0.21
N ARG A 452 -43.67 -6.82 0.29
CA ARG A 452 -43.37 -6.74 1.73
C ARG A 452 -42.39 -5.61 1.99
N VAL A 453 -42.79 -4.71 2.90
CA VAL A 453 -42.10 -3.46 3.20
C VAL A 453 -41.42 -3.55 4.55
N PHE A 454 -40.12 -3.26 4.59
CA PHE A 454 -39.30 -3.25 5.79
C PHE A 454 -38.85 -1.83 6.07
N GLN A 455 -39.45 -1.20 7.09
CA GLN A 455 -39.00 0.10 7.60
C GLN A 455 -37.81 -0.09 8.56
N ALA A 456 -36.82 0.79 8.43
CA ALA A 456 -35.67 0.86 9.31
C ALA A 456 -36.06 1.39 10.69
N LEU A 457 -35.40 0.89 11.74
CA LEU A 457 -35.47 1.46 13.08
C LEU A 457 -34.26 2.39 13.26
N ASP A 458 -34.50 3.68 13.11
CA ASP A 458 -33.49 4.73 13.25
C ASP A 458 -33.47 5.26 14.70
N SER A 459 -32.30 5.66 15.20
CA SER A 459 -32.14 6.18 16.57
C SER A 459 -32.78 7.54 16.78
N ASP A 460 -32.94 8.30 15.70
CA ASP A 460 -33.52 9.64 15.68
C ASP A 460 -34.42 9.76 14.43
N PRO A 461 -35.76 9.81 14.61
CA PRO A 461 -36.71 9.94 13.50
C PRO A 461 -36.62 11.26 12.71
N VAL A 462 -35.99 12.31 13.26
CA VAL A 462 -35.87 13.62 12.60
C VAL A 462 -34.68 13.62 11.63
N LEU A 463 -33.61 12.89 11.96
CA LEU A 463 -32.35 12.88 11.20
C LEU A 463 -32.28 11.82 10.08
N VAL A 464 -33.41 11.21 9.70
CA VAL A 464 -33.50 10.13 8.68
C VAL A 464 -32.79 10.49 7.37
N LYS A 465 -32.92 11.72 6.86
CA LYS A 465 -32.24 12.17 5.62
C LYS A 465 -30.71 12.14 5.74
N THR A 466 -30.18 12.51 6.91
CA THR A 466 -28.74 12.48 7.21
C THR A 466 -28.24 11.04 7.32
N ILE A 467 -29.04 10.16 7.91
CA ILE A 467 -28.77 8.72 8.02
C ILE A 467 -28.81 8.06 6.64
N ASP A 468 -29.80 8.35 5.79
CA ASP A 468 -29.92 7.86 4.41
C ASP A 468 -28.70 8.21 3.54
N ALA A 469 -28.13 9.41 3.72
CA ALA A 469 -26.96 9.85 2.96
C ALA A 469 -25.66 9.10 3.35
N GLN A 470 -25.53 8.68 4.61
CA GLN A 470 -24.34 7.98 5.12
C GLN A 470 -24.48 6.46 5.10
N SER A 471 -25.72 5.95 5.19
CA SER A 471 -26.03 4.53 5.25
C SER A 471 -25.95 3.84 3.89
N PRO A 472 -25.42 2.60 3.81
CA PRO A 472 -25.49 1.80 2.59
C PRO A 472 -26.92 1.31 2.29
N VAL A 473 -27.81 1.30 3.29
CA VAL A 473 -29.21 0.85 3.22
C VAL A 473 -30.18 2.00 3.52
N GLY A 474 -31.23 2.13 2.70
CA GLY A 474 -32.24 3.19 2.85
C GLY A 474 -33.22 2.93 4.00
N HIS A 475 -33.96 3.97 4.38
CA HIS A 475 -34.98 3.89 5.43
C HIS A 475 -36.06 2.84 5.11
N THR A 476 -36.58 2.82 3.89
CA THR A 476 -37.56 1.83 3.43
C THR A 476 -36.93 0.85 2.44
N LEU A 477 -37.08 -0.46 2.69
CA LEU A 477 -36.72 -1.52 1.76
C LEU A 477 -37.97 -2.31 1.38
N GLN A 478 -38.24 -2.43 0.07
CA GLN A 478 -39.36 -3.21 -0.45
C GLN A 478 -38.83 -4.48 -1.12
N LEU A 479 -39.45 -5.63 -0.85
CA LEU A 479 -39.07 -6.93 -1.41
C LEU A 479 -40.31 -7.75 -1.80
N LYS A 480 -40.12 -8.65 -2.76
CA LYS A 480 -41.04 -9.73 -3.14
C LYS A 480 -40.27 -11.05 -3.22
N VAL A 481 -40.97 -12.18 -3.30
CA VAL A 481 -40.34 -13.45 -3.71
C VAL A 481 -39.82 -13.29 -5.14
N GLY A 482 -38.65 -13.84 -5.44
CA GLY A 482 -37.95 -13.62 -6.71
C GLY A 482 -37.19 -12.28 -6.80
N ALA A 483 -37.26 -11.41 -5.79
CA ALA A 483 -36.52 -10.15 -5.82
C ALA A 483 -35.01 -10.36 -5.77
N GLN A 484 -34.29 -9.75 -6.71
CA GLN A 484 -32.83 -9.82 -6.77
C GLN A 484 -32.21 -8.79 -5.84
N VAL A 485 -31.39 -9.27 -4.91
CA VAL A 485 -30.78 -8.48 -3.85
C VAL A 485 -29.26 -8.63 -3.81
N MET A 486 -28.61 -7.62 -3.23
CA MET A 486 -27.18 -7.58 -2.97
C MET A 486 -26.95 -7.31 -1.49
N LEU A 487 -26.02 -8.06 -0.92
CA LEU A 487 -25.59 -7.94 0.46
C LEU A 487 -24.72 -6.69 0.63
N THR A 488 -25.04 -5.82 1.59
CA THR A 488 -24.35 -4.54 1.82
C THR A 488 -23.32 -4.57 2.96
N LYS A 489 -23.23 -5.68 3.69
CA LYS A 489 -22.36 -5.90 4.87
C LYS A 489 -21.74 -7.28 4.80
N ASN A 490 -20.47 -7.44 5.17
CA ASN A 490 -19.88 -8.79 5.26
C ASN A 490 -20.52 -9.51 6.47
N LEU A 491 -21.08 -10.71 6.24
CA LEU A 491 -21.62 -11.58 7.29
C LEU A 491 -20.66 -12.74 7.57
N ASP A 492 -20.39 -13.56 6.55
CA ASP A 492 -19.47 -14.69 6.63
C ASP A 492 -18.57 -14.75 5.38
N VAL A 493 -17.29 -14.41 5.56
CA VAL A 493 -16.30 -14.40 4.49
C VAL A 493 -15.95 -15.82 3.99
N GLN A 494 -16.05 -16.84 4.84
CA GLN A 494 -15.73 -18.22 4.48
C GLN A 494 -16.82 -18.82 3.58
N ARG A 495 -18.09 -18.49 3.84
CA ARG A 495 -19.24 -18.89 3.00
C ARG A 495 -19.46 -17.99 1.78
N GLY A 496 -18.59 -17.01 1.54
CA GLY A 496 -18.71 -16.05 0.43
C GLY A 496 -19.79 -14.97 0.62
N LEU A 497 -20.35 -14.83 1.83
CA LEU A 497 -21.36 -13.85 2.21
C LEU A 497 -20.70 -12.49 2.53
N VAL A 498 -20.15 -11.88 1.48
CA VAL A 498 -19.41 -10.61 1.51
C VAL A 498 -20.24 -9.45 0.93
N ASN A 499 -19.87 -8.21 1.26
CA ASN A 499 -20.46 -7.02 0.64
C ASN A 499 -20.27 -7.06 -0.89
N GLY A 500 -21.38 -7.02 -1.63
CA GLY A 500 -21.45 -7.27 -3.07
C GLY A 500 -21.98 -8.65 -3.46
N ALA A 501 -22.10 -9.59 -2.53
CA ALA A 501 -22.69 -10.91 -2.79
C ALA A 501 -24.13 -10.78 -3.27
N ARG A 502 -24.45 -11.47 -4.37
CA ARG A 502 -25.71 -11.35 -5.11
C ARG A 502 -26.59 -12.57 -4.81
N GLY A 503 -27.88 -12.36 -4.66
CA GLY A 503 -28.84 -13.43 -4.38
C GLY A 503 -30.27 -13.08 -4.76
N VAL A 504 -31.16 -14.04 -4.60
CA VAL A 504 -32.59 -13.93 -4.89
C VAL A 504 -33.37 -14.33 -3.64
N VAL A 505 -34.41 -13.56 -3.31
CA VAL A 505 -35.35 -13.87 -2.22
C VAL A 505 -36.17 -15.11 -2.59
N VAL A 506 -36.06 -16.18 -1.81
CA VAL A 506 -36.73 -17.47 -2.04
C VAL A 506 -38.04 -17.56 -1.26
N ASP A 507 -38.03 -17.18 0.02
CA ASP A 507 -39.22 -17.15 0.87
C ASP A 507 -39.17 -15.97 1.87
N PHE A 508 -40.25 -15.79 2.60
CA PHE A 508 -40.27 -15.04 3.85
C PHE A 508 -40.78 -15.97 4.96
N LEU A 509 -40.07 -16.06 6.08
CA LEU A 509 -40.44 -17.00 7.14
C LEU A 509 -41.75 -16.63 7.85
N PRO A 510 -42.70 -17.56 8.03
CA PRO A 510 -43.89 -17.30 8.83
C PRO A 510 -43.53 -17.03 10.30
N GLY A 511 -44.27 -16.13 10.96
CA GLY A 511 -44.22 -15.92 12.41
C GLY A 511 -43.14 -14.97 12.97
N ASN A 512 -42.14 -14.53 12.19
CA ASN A 512 -41.01 -13.76 12.74
C ASN A 512 -40.69 -12.48 11.93
N GLN A 513 -41.61 -11.49 11.97
CA GLN A 513 -41.68 -10.31 11.07
C GLN A 513 -41.66 -10.62 9.55
N GLY A 514 -41.60 -11.89 9.16
CA GLY A 514 -41.29 -12.32 7.80
C GLY A 514 -39.90 -11.86 7.37
N LEU A 515 -38.84 -12.27 8.06
CA LEU A 515 -37.48 -12.07 7.56
C LEU A 515 -37.31 -12.79 6.20
N PRO A 516 -36.67 -12.15 5.19
CA PRO A 516 -36.46 -12.78 3.90
C PRO A 516 -35.36 -13.84 3.96
N ARG A 517 -35.63 -14.98 3.31
CA ARG A 517 -34.63 -16.01 3.05
C ARG A 517 -34.05 -15.82 1.66
N VAL A 518 -32.74 -15.67 1.56
CA VAL A 518 -32.04 -15.34 0.32
C VAL A 518 -31.11 -16.48 -0.07
N ARG A 519 -31.20 -16.91 -1.33
CA ARG A 519 -30.24 -17.81 -1.99
C ARG A 519 -29.20 -16.98 -2.72
N PHE A 520 -27.95 -17.11 -2.35
CA PHE A 520 -26.83 -16.39 -2.95
C PHE A 520 -26.16 -17.19 -4.06
N LEU A 521 -25.43 -16.51 -4.95
CA LEU A 521 -24.66 -17.12 -6.05
C LEU A 521 -23.59 -18.10 -5.56
N CYS A 522 -23.10 -17.96 -4.32
CA CYS A 522 -22.19 -18.93 -3.69
C CYS A 522 -22.89 -20.24 -3.24
N GLY A 523 -24.16 -20.45 -3.58
CA GLY A 523 -24.97 -21.61 -3.16
C GLY A 523 -25.51 -21.52 -1.72
N ALA A 524 -25.01 -20.59 -0.90
CA ALA A 524 -25.50 -20.38 0.45
C ALA A 524 -26.95 -19.87 0.46
N VAL A 525 -27.80 -20.46 1.32
CA VAL A 525 -29.15 -19.98 1.58
C VAL A 525 -29.23 -19.54 3.04
N GLU A 526 -29.48 -18.25 3.29
CA GLU A 526 -29.49 -17.68 4.64
C GLU A 526 -30.74 -16.84 4.90
N VAL A 527 -31.17 -16.82 6.16
CA VAL A 527 -32.27 -15.97 6.65
C VAL A 527 -31.70 -14.63 7.08
N MET A 528 -32.06 -13.58 6.35
CA MET A 528 -31.46 -12.26 6.51
C MET A 528 -32.07 -11.54 7.71
N LYS A 529 -31.27 -11.34 8.77
CA LYS A 529 -31.66 -10.62 9.99
C LYS A 529 -31.45 -9.11 9.82
N ARG A 530 -32.13 -8.31 10.64
CA ARG A 530 -31.85 -6.86 10.76
C ARG A 530 -30.48 -6.67 11.37
N GLU A 531 -29.64 -5.89 10.70
CA GLU A 531 -28.30 -5.50 11.16
C GLU A 531 -28.32 -4.06 11.65
N ARG A 532 -27.43 -3.73 12.60
CA ARG A 532 -27.21 -2.35 13.05
C ARG A 532 -25.99 -1.75 12.35
N TRP A 533 -26.16 -0.52 11.86
CA TRP A 533 -25.06 0.39 11.51
C TRP A 533 -25.08 1.56 12.50
N THR A 534 -23.89 2.01 12.90
CA THR A 534 -23.70 3.19 13.73
C THR A 534 -22.88 4.20 12.94
N PHE A 535 -23.35 5.44 12.91
CA PHE A 535 -22.75 6.56 12.20
C PHE A 535 -22.44 7.66 13.21
N LYS A 536 -21.32 8.34 13.04
CA LYS A 536 -20.98 9.49 13.88
C LYS A 536 -21.34 10.77 13.13
N ALA A 537 -22.35 11.47 13.63
CA ALA A 537 -22.85 12.70 13.05
C ALA A 537 -21.99 13.91 13.47
N ALA A 538 -22.17 15.03 12.75
CA ALA A 538 -21.59 16.31 13.15
C ALA A 538 -22.05 16.68 14.59
N GLY A 539 -21.13 17.19 15.40
CA GLY A 539 -21.37 17.44 16.82
C GLY A 539 -21.12 16.24 17.75
N GLY A 540 -20.79 15.05 17.22
CA GLY A 540 -20.35 13.90 18.02
C GLY A 540 -21.45 12.93 18.45
N VAL A 541 -22.71 13.21 18.09
CA VAL A 541 -23.86 12.32 18.30
C VAL A 541 -23.68 11.02 17.51
N TYR A 542 -23.95 9.88 18.14
CA TYR A 542 -24.01 8.58 17.47
C TYR A 542 -25.43 8.33 16.96
N LEU A 543 -25.61 8.35 15.65
CA LEU A 543 -26.83 7.89 15.01
C LEU A 543 -26.72 6.39 14.74
N SER A 544 -27.83 5.67 14.76
CA SER A 544 -27.86 4.26 14.36
C SER A 544 -29.07 3.95 13.52
N ARG A 545 -28.89 3.03 12.56
CA ARG A 545 -29.96 2.44 11.75
C ARG A 545 -29.99 0.94 11.96
N GLN A 546 -31.17 0.35 12.17
CA GLN A 546 -31.38 -1.09 12.14
C GLN A 546 -32.28 -1.48 10.96
N GLN A 547 -31.72 -2.20 10.01
CA GLN A 547 -32.38 -2.56 8.76
C GLN A 547 -31.80 -3.87 8.21
N LEU A 548 -32.48 -4.53 7.28
CA LEU A 548 -31.91 -5.68 6.56
C LEU A 548 -30.64 -5.23 5.78
N PRO A 549 -29.52 -5.99 5.78
CA PRO A 549 -28.29 -5.67 5.04
C PRO A 549 -28.42 -5.97 3.54
N LEU A 550 -29.58 -5.68 2.96
CA LEU A 550 -29.95 -5.96 1.59
C LEU A 550 -30.26 -4.66 0.84
N LYS A 551 -30.00 -4.68 -0.46
CA LYS A 551 -30.51 -3.70 -1.41
C LYS A 551 -30.92 -4.39 -2.71
N LEU A 552 -31.93 -3.86 -3.42
CA LEU A 552 -32.26 -4.30 -4.78
C LEU A 552 -31.04 -4.20 -5.70
N ALA A 553 -30.88 -5.21 -6.57
CA ALA A 553 -29.63 -5.45 -7.27
C ALA A 553 -29.81 -5.80 -8.76
N TRP A 554 -30.92 -5.41 -9.38
CA TRP A 554 -31.01 -5.41 -10.85
C TRP A 554 -30.14 -4.31 -11.45
N ALA A 555 -30.12 -3.13 -10.83
CA ALA A 555 -29.25 -2.03 -11.21
C ALA A 555 -28.51 -1.42 -10.00
N ILE A 556 -27.30 -0.90 -10.24
CA ILE A 556 -26.54 -0.04 -9.30
C ILE A 556 -25.77 1.02 -10.10
N SER A 557 -25.52 2.19 -9.51
CA SER A 557 -24.73 3.23 -10.21
C SER A 557 -23.23 2.90 -10.17
N ILE A 558 -22.50 3.26 -11.23
CA ILE A 558 -21.04 3.05 -11.33
C ILE A 558 -20.33 3.65 -10.10
N HIS A 559 -20.72 4.84 -9.67
CA HIS A 559 -20.26 5.50 -8.44
C HIS A 559 -20.39 4.63 -7.18
N LYS A 560 -21.55 3.97 -6.98
CA LYS A 560 -21.76 3.09 -5.81
C LYS A 560 -21.09 1.72 -5.95
N SER A 561 -20.69 1.32 -7.16
CA SER A 561 -19.92 0.10 -7.41
C SER A 561 -18.41 0.21 -7.11
N GLN A 562 -17.88 1.43 -6.93
CA GLN A 562 -16.47 1.64 -6.55
C GLN A 562 -16.13 0.92 -5.24
N GLY A 563 -14.88 0.47 -5.08
CA GLY A 563 -14.50 -0.55 -4.08
C GLY A 563 -15.03 -1.97 -4.30
N MET A 564 -16.25 -2.17 -4.82
CA MET A 564 -16.92 -3.48 -4.93
C MET A 564 -16.29 -4.42 -5.97
N THR A 565 -16.61 -5.71 -5.86
CA THR A 565 -16.27 -6.78 -6.82
C THR A 565 -17.57 -7.51 -7.18
N LEU A 566 -17.79 -7.78 -8.47
CA LEU A 566 -19.02 -8.39 -8.97
C LEU A 566 -18.66 -9.61 -9.84
N ASP A 567 -19.32 -10.75 -9.61
CA ASP A 567 -19.06 -11.97 -10.39
C ASP A 567 -19.76 -11.95 -11.76
N CYS A 568 -20.94 -11.33 -11.88
CA CYS A 568 -21.65 -11.11 -13.15
C CYS A 568 -22.23 -9.69 -13.22
N VAL A 569 -21.94 -8.97 -14.29
CA VAL A 569 -22.24 -7.54 -14.46
C VAL A 569 -22.55 -7.19 -15.92
N GLU A 570 -23.63 -6.43 -16.14
CA GLU A 570 -23.96 -5.82 -17.43
C GLU A 570 -23.65 -4.32 -17.38
N ILE A 571 -23.09 -3.76 -18.45
CA ILE A 571 -22.67 -2.35 -18.49
C ILE A 571 -23.12 -1.76 -19.82
N SER A 572 -23.97 -0.73 -19.81
CA SER A 572 -24.17 0.12 -20.98
C SER A 572 -23.22 1.31 -20.88
N LEU A 573 -22.44 1.53 -21.94
CA LEU A 573 -21.45 2.61 -21.99
C LEU A 573 -21.92 3.83 -22.81
N ALA A 574 -23.11 3.76 -23.42
CA ALA A 574 -23.70 4.82 -24.26
C ALA A 574 -23.84 6.19 -23.57
N ARG A 575 -24.02 6.22 -22.23
CA ARG A 575 -24.22 7.47 -21.45
C ARG A 575 -23.03 7.82 -20.56
N VAL A 576 -21.83 7.29 -20.84
CA VAL A 576 -20.60 7.62 -20.09
C VAL A 576 -20.15 9.04 -20.43
N PHE A 577 -19.91 9.84 -19.41
CA PHE A 577 -19.53 11.26 -19.54
C PHE A 577 -18.23 11.60 -18.81
N GLU A 578 -17.81 10.82 -17.81
CA GLU A 578 -16.59 11.07 -17.03
C GLU A 578 -15.40 10.21 -17.48
N SER A 579 -14.21 10.83 -17.47
CA SER A 579 -12.95 10.09 -17.61
C SER A 579 -12.79 9.06 -16.47
N GLY A 580 -12.26 7.88 -16.79
CA GLY A 580 -12.14 6.77 -15.83
C GLY A 580 -13.45 6.05 -15.45
N GLN A 581 -14.64 6.59 -15.78
CA GLN A 581 -15.94 5.95 -15.44
C GLN A 581 -16.11 4.58 -16.12
N ALA A 582 -15.76 4.47 -17.40
CA ALA A 582 -15.75 3.19 -18.12
C ALA A 582 -14.77 2.18 -17.48
N TYR A 583 -13.57 2.61 -17.10
CA TYR A 583 -12.59 1.78 -16.41
C TYR A 583 -13.11 1.28 -15.06
N VAL A 584 -13.72 2.14 -14.23
CA VAL A 584 -14.31 1.73 -12.94
C VAL A 584 -15.37 0.65 -13.15
N ALA A 585 -16.28 0.85 -14.10
CA ALA A 585 -17.34 -0.09 -14.41
C ALA A 585 -16.78 -1.47 -14.86
N LEU A 586 -15.92 -1.47 -15.89
CA LEU A 586 -15.30 -2.69 -16.43
C LEU A 586 -14.47 -3.43 -15.37
N SER A 587 -13.75 -2.70 -14.51
CA SER A 587 -12.90 -3.30 -13.48
C SER A 587 -13.66 -3.88 -12.27
N ARG A 588 -15.00 -3.79 -12.24
CA ARG A 588 -15.82 -4.45 -11.20
C ARG A 588 -15.93 -5.95 -11.43
N ALA A 589 -15.96 -6.37 -12.70
CA ALA A 589 -16.07 -7.76 -13.09
C ALA A 589 -14.86 -8.57 -12.61
N ARG A 590 -15.11 -9.80 -12.17
CA ARG A 590 -14.08 -10.75 -11.75
C ARG A 590 -13.47 -11.53 -12.92
N SER A 591 -14.27 -11.83 -13.95
CA SER A 591 -13.86 -12.52 -15.18
C SER A 591 -14.46 -11.82 -16.41
N LEU A 592 -13.90 -12.09 -17.60
CA LEU A 592 -14.42 -11.58 -18.86
C LEU A 592 -15.74 -12.27 -19.27
N GLU A 593 -15.94 -13.54 -18.89
CA GLU A 593 -17.21 -14.27 -19.12
C GLU A 593 -18.40 -13.68 -18.36
N GLY A 594 -18.15 -13.19 -17.13
CA GLY A 594 -19.16 -12.56 -16.28
C GLY A 594 -19.38 -11.09 -16.62
N LEU A 595 -18.68 -10.56 -17.63
CA LEU A 595 -18.82 -9.19 -18.10
C LEU A 595 -19.65 -9.18 -19.39
N ARG A 596 -20.67 -8.35 -19.46
CA ARG A 596 -21.41 -8.03 -20.67
C ARG A 596 -21.38 -6.52 -20.89
N VAL A 597 -20.86 -6.10 -22.04
CA VAL A 597 -20.78 -4.69 -22.43
C VAL A 597 -21.74 -4.42 -23.59
N LEU A 598 -22.57 -3.39 -23.43
CA LEU A 598 -23.48 -2.87 -24.43
C LEU A 598 -23.00 -1.50 -24.91
N ASP A 599 -23.20 -1.22 -26.20
CA ASP A 599 -22.98 0.08 -26.82
C ASP A 599 -21.56 0.64 -26.60
N PHE A 600 -20.54 -0.21 -26.85
CA PHE A 600 -19.14 0.18 -26.69
C PHE A 600 -18.64 1.04 -27.86
N ASP A 601 -18.42 2.32 -27.60
CA ASP A 601 -17.60 3.20 -28.44
C ASP A 601 -16.19 3.35 -27.79
N PRO A 602 -15.08 3.03 -28.48
CA PRO A 602 -13.72 3.29 -28.00
C PRO A 602 -13.48 4.72 -27.48
N ARG A 603 -14.19 5.72 -28.00
CA ARG A 603 -14.06 7.14 -27.61
C ARG A 603 -14.47 7.43 -26.16
N VAL A 604 -15.26 6.57 -25.51
CA VAL A 604 -15.66 6.75 -24.09
C VAL A 604 -14.54 6.34 -23.12
N VAL A 605 -13.51 5.63 -23.60
CA VAL A 605 -12.39 5.16 -22.76
C VAL A 605 -11.32 6.25 -22.68
N GLN A 606 -11.57 7.24 -21.84
CA GLN A 606 -10.67 8.38 -21.64
C GLN A 606 -10.02 8.34 -20.25
N ALA A 607 -8.74 8.70 -20.20
CA ALA A 607 -7.97 8.90 -18.98
C ALA A 607 -7.46 10.34 -18.93
N ASN A 608 -7.60 11.00 -17.78
CA ASN A 608 -7.20 12.39 -17.61
C ASN A 608 -5.68 12.57 -17.79
N ALA A 609 -5.28 13.55 -18.60
CA ALA A 609 -3.88 13.78 -18.96
C ALA A 609 -3.00 14.18 -17.76
N ASP A 610 -3.50 15.00 -16.84
CA ASP A 610 -2.76 15.43 -15.64
C ASP A 610 -2.49 14.25 -14.70
N VAL A 611 -3.49 13.36 -14.58
CA VAL A 611 -3.36 12.11 -13.82
C VAL A 611 -2.32 11.19 -14.46
N LEU A 612 -2.33 11.04 -15.80
CA LEU A 612 -1.31 10.26 -16.51
C LEU A 612 0.10 10.85 -16.32
N MET A 613 0.24 12.17 -16.31
CA MET A 613 1.51 12.85 -16.00
C MET A 613 1.95 12.63 -14.55
N PHE A 614 1.02 12.69 -13.59
CA PHE A 614 1.29 12.40 -12.18
C PHE A 614 1.80 10.96 -11.99
N TYR A 615 1.15 9.95 -12.56
CA TYR A 615 1.62 8.55 -12.48
C TYR A 615 2.94 8.32 -13.22
N LYS A 616 3.17 8.98 -14.38
CA LYS A 616 4.48 8.93 -15.06
C LYS A 616 5.59 9.49 -14.17
N LYS A 617 5.36 10.63 -13.51
CA LYS A 617 6.30 11.22 -12.56
C LYS A 617 6.54 10.28 -11.37
N LEU A 618 5.49 9.74 -10.75
CA LEU A 618 5.58 8.83 -9.61
C LEU A 618 6.41 7.57 -9.96
N LYS A 619 6.22 7.01 -11.17
CA LYS A 619 7.06 5.90 -11.68
C LYS A 619 8.51 6.31 -11.91
N ARG A 620 8.77 7.48 -12.50
CA ARG A 620 10.14 7.98 -12.69
C ARG A 620 10.84 8.21 -11.36
N ASP A 621 10.17 8.83 -10.39
CA ASP A 621 10.70 9.12 -9.08
C ASP A 621 10.91 7.82 -8.28
N ARG A 622 10.02 6.80 -8.43
CA ARG A 622 10.24 5.42 -7.93
C ARG A 622 11.48 4.79 -8.56
N LEU A 623 11.69 4.91 -9.87
CA LEU A 623 12.87 4.37 -10.55
C LEU A 623 14.17 5.08 -10.12
N LEU A 624 14.14 6.40 -9.93
CA LEU A 624 15.29 7.16 -9.41
C LEU A 624 15.60 6.77 -7.94
N LEU A 625 14.56 6.60 -7.12
CA LEU A 625 14.70 6.08 -5.75
C LEU A 625 15.15 4.61 -5.73
N GLN A 626 14.69 3.76 -6.65
CA GLN A 626 15.13 2.37 -6.77
C GLN A 626 16.54 2.25 -7.37
N SER A 627 16.99 3.19 -8.19
CA SER A 627 18.39 3.31 -8.60
C SER A 627 19.23 3.64 -7.37
N SER A 628 18.87 4.72 -6.67
CA SER A 628 19.50 5.17 -5.42
C SER A 628 19.44 4.13 -4.29
N MET A 629 18.41 3.28 -4.26
CA MET A 629 18.24 2.20 -3.28
C MET A 629 18.83 0.87 -3.75
N ASN A 630 18.98 0.56 -5.03
CA ASN A 630 19.78 -0.60 -5.45
C ASN A 630 21.27 -0.31 -5.27
N ASP A 631 21.69 0.95 -5.45
CA ASP A 631 23.01 1.45 -5.05
C ASP A 631 23.26 1.40 -3.53
N PHE A 632 22.20 1.30 -2.72
CA PHE A 632 22.26 1.24 -1.25
C PHE A 632 22.07 -0.19 -0.71
N VAL A 633 20.99 -0.86 -1.10
CA VAL A 633 20.59 -2.21 -0.68
C VAL A 633 21.47 -3.28 -1.33
N GLY A 634 21.98 -3.07 -2.55
CA GLY A 634 23.04 -3.88 -3.12
C GLY A 634 24.35 -3.87 -2.30
N LYS A 635 24.51 -2.87 -1.41
CA LYS A 635 25.65 -2.74 -0.49
C LYS A 635 25.34 -3.03 0.98
N SER A 636 24.08 -3.02 1.41
CA SER A 636 23.70 -3.36 2.80
C SER A 636 23.26 -4.81 3.02
N ASN A 637 22.77 -5.52 1.99
CA ASN A 637 22.13 -6.84 2.17
C ASN A 637 23.09 -8.06 2.13
N LYS A 638 24.39 -7.86 2.32
CA LYS A 638 25.35 -8.94 2.63
C LYS A 638 26.05 -8.81 4.00
N GLU A 639 25.85 -7.72 4.75
CA GLU A 639 26.53 -7.48 6.04
C GLU A 639 25.66 -7.76 7.28
N ASN A 640 24.42 -8.24 7.13
CA ASN A 640 23.55 -8.67 8.24
C ASN A 640 23.15 -10.15 8.15
N GLN A 641 23.92 -10.97 7.42
CA GLN A 641 23.85 -12.43 7.51
C GLN A 641 25.26 -12.98 7.66
N ILE A 642 25.45 -13.73 8.74
CA ILE A 642 26.71 -14.27 9.27
C ILE A 642 27.51 -13.22 10.08
N TRP A 643 27.81 -13.59 11.33
CA TRP A 643 28.36 -12.81 12.46
C TRP A 643 27.31 -11.93 13.18
#